data_AF-A0A1F3IN21-F1
#
_entry.id   AF-A0A1F3IN21-F1
#
_cell.length_a   1.000
_cell.length_b   1.000
_cell.length_c   1.000
_cell.angle_alpha   90.00
_cell.angle_beta   90.00
_cell.angle_gamma   90.00
#
_symmetry.space_group_name_H-M   'P 1'
#
loop_
_entity.id
_entity.type
_entity.pdbx_description
1 polymer ?
#
loop_
_entity_poly.entity_id
_entity_poly.type
_entity_poly.pdbx_seq_one_letter_code
_entity_poly.pdbx_strand_id
1 'polypeptide(L)'
;MKTIKFHIILLLGLLSNSCETTINKSSMQEIDFKVDSLLNKMTLDEKIGQMNQLMNFVDTLPIDSYFYNLIKEGKIGSVLNSFSPEITREMQRIAVEESRLGIPLLVGRDVIHGYRTIFPVNIGLAATFNPELIQETARIAAMEARSEGINWTFAPMMDISRDPRWGRMAESCGEDPYLTEQMAVANIKGFQGDNLSSKNSIAATAKHYVGYGAAIGGRDYNTTLIPETELRNVYLRPFKAAVDANVATVMSGFNELNGVPTSGNEYTINEILKEEWNFNGFVVSDWASIKNLAVHGYAKDTTDATIKALQAGVDMDMCSYHYLKNLKNLVNNRIINEELIDNAVRRILQTKFQLGLFENPYATEENKLLSEQALDIAKDAVIQSTVLLQNKNKTLPLSKDIKKVAVIGPLADAPYEQLGTWVFDGKEENSITPLTALKEFLGEKRINYATGLEISRTKNKDGFADAIKAAKNSDVVLLFMGDESILTGEAHCRAELTLPGYQNELIQEISKLGKPTVLVIMTGVILMVEPYLNQVDALLYGWHPGTMGGAGYVDLLFGIESPSGKLPMTFPRTEGQIPIYYNHNNTGHPATDESWVRMYDIPVQAWQTSLGNTNHYLDYGFEPLFEFGFGLSYTEFKYTDIKLSKKVMSMNDSLVVTAHIKNLGGFLAEDVAQLYIRDLVGSIVRPVKELKRFKRVRLNPGEEKEVDFVLYPKDFEFHNGKEWVIEPGEFNIWVGNSSKATLMAEFELK
;
A
#
# COMPACT_ATOMS: atom_id res chain seq x y z
N MET A 1 8.22 29.80 72.10
CA MET A 1 6.86 29.63 71.54
C MET A 1 6.81 30.33 70.19
N LYS A 2 6.85 29.59 69.09
CA LYS A 2 6.69 30.12 67.73
C LYS A 2 5.65 29.27 67.00
N THR A 3 4.66 29.98 66.46
CA THR A 3 3.40 29.51 65.87
C THR A 3 3.61 28.74 64.56
N ILE A 4 2.83 27.68 64.41
CA ILE A 4 2.81 26.72 63.29
C ILE A 4 1.82 27.20 62.21
N LYS A 5 2.20 27.09 60.92
CA LYS A 5 1.28 27.15 59.78
C LYS A 5 1.44 25.89 58.92
N PHE A 6 0.37 25.11 58.81
CA PHE A 6 0.19 24.02 57.85
C PHE A 6 -0.26 24.59 56.49
N HIS A 7 0.30 24.10 55.39
CA HIS A 7 -0.26 24.25 54.05
C HIS A 7 -0.88 22.92 53.61
N ILE A 8 -2.17 22.96 53.28
CA ILE A 8 -2.95 21.84 52.73
C ILE A 8 -2.81 21.88 51.21
N ILE A 9 -2.31 20.79 50.62
CA ILE A 9 -2.33 20.54 49.19
C ILE A 9 -3.66 19.84 48.86
N LEU A 10 -4.44 20.43 47.96
CA LEU A 10 -5.71 19.89 47.47
C LEU A 10 -5.43 18.87 46.35
N LEU A 11 -5.80 17.61 46.57
CA LEU A 11 -5.84 16.57 45.52
C LEU A 11 -7.11 16.76 44.68
N LEU A 12 -6.95 17.04 43.40
CA LEU A 12 -8.03 16.96 42.40
C LEU A 12 -7.87 15.62 41.66
N GLY A 13 -8.72 14.66 42.02
CA GLY A 13 -8.89 13.42 41.25
C GLY A 13 -9.74 13.69 40.01
N LEU A 14 -9.16 13.47 38.83
CA LEU A 14 -9.87 13.39 37.56
C LEU A 14 -10.40 11.96 37.40
N LEU A 15 -11.72 11.81 37.54
CA LEU A 15 -12.46 10.64 37.07
C LEU A 15 -12.68 10.80 35.56
N SER A 16 -11.91 10.08 34.75
CA SER A 16 -12.22 9.84 33.35
C SER A 16 -13.31 8.76 33.25
N ASN A 17 -14.56 9.20 33.06
CA ASN A 17 -15.68 8.31 32.79
C ASN A 17 -15.58 7.72 31.38
N SER A 18 -15.53 6.39 31.34
CA SER A 18 -15.72 5.50 30.20
C SER A 18 -17.14 5.63 29.61
N CYS A 19 -17.36 6.58 28.70
CA CYS A 19 -18.65 6.78 28.04
C CYS A 19 -18.73 6.31 26.58
N GLU A 20 -17.63 5.81 25.99
CA GLU A 20 -17.60 5.35 24.59
C GLU A 20 -17.97 3.86 24.40
N THR A 21 -17.90 3.03 25.44
CA THR A 21 -18.12 1.57 25.31
C THR A 21 -19.57 1.10 25.44
N THR A 22 -20.47 1.91 26.01
CA THR A 22 -21.86 1.51 26.29
C THR A 22 -22.80 1.77 25.11
N ILE A 23 -22.56 2.83 24.34
CA ILE A 23 -23.41 3.22 23.17
C ILE A 23 -23.19 2.26 21.99
N ASN A 24 -21.95 1.82 21.75
CA ASN A 24 -21.64 0.87 20.67
C ASN A 24 -22.14 -0.56 20.93
N LYS A 25 -22.28 -0.97 22.21
CA LYS A 25 -22.84 -2.28 22.53
C LYS A 25 -24.35 -2.36 22.30
N SER A 26 -25.09 -1.29 22.57
CA SER A 26 -26.54 -1.29 22.33
C SER A 26 -26.89 -1.25 20.85
N SER A 27 -26.10 -0.56 20.01
CA SER A 27 -26.32 -0.53 18.56
C SER A 27 -26.02 -1.88 17.89
N MET A 28 -24.95 -2.57 18.29
CA MET A 28 -24.64 -3.90 17.74
C MET A 28 -25.68 -4.95 18.14
N GLN A 29 -26.17 -4.92 19.39
CA GLN A 29 -27.27 -5.78 19.83
C GLN A 29 -28.55 -5.56 19.03
N GLU A 30 -28.84 -4.32 18.64
CA GLU A 30 -29.96 -4.01 17.77
C GLU A 30 -29.76 -4.57 16.35
N ILE A 31 -28.55 -4.43 15.78
CA ILE A 31 -28.20 -5.02 14.49
C ILE A 31 -28.34 -6.54 14.53
N ASP A 32 -27.82 -7.20 15.57
CA ASP A 32 -27.92 -8.66 15.74
C ASP A 32 -29.38 -9.12 15.78
N PHE A 33 -30.24 -8.41 16.50
CA PHE A 33 -31.67 -8.69 16.54
C PHE A 33 -32.34 -8.52 15.16
N LYS A 34 -32.01 -7.45 14.42
CA LYS A 34 -32.52 -7.22 13.06
C LYS A 34 -32.06 -8.32 12.11
N VAL A 35 -30.80 -8.73 12.21
CA VAL A 35 -30.21 -9.82 11.42
C VAL A 35 -30.89 -11.15 11.74
N ASP A 36 -31.07 -11.50 13.01
CA ASP A 36 -31.80 -12.70 13.43
C ASP A 36 -33.23 -12.72 12.90
N SER A 37 -33.93 -11.58 13.02
CA SER A 37 -35.30 -11.48 12.53
C SER A 37 -35.38 -11.65 11.01
N LEU A 38 -34.38 -11.17 10.27
CA LEU A 38 -34.34 -11.30 8.81
C LEU A 38 -33.94 -12.71 8.40
N LEU A 39 -32.89 -13.27 9.00
CA LEU A 39 -32.37 -14.61 8.73
C LEU A 39 -33.45 -15.69 8.93
N ASN A 40 -34.27 -15.58 9.99
CA ASN A 40 -35.40 -16.47 10.26
C ASN A 40 -36.52 -16.41 9.21
N LYS A 41 -36.60 -15.35 8.39
CA LYS A 41 -37.57 -15.21 7.30
C LYS A 41 -37.02 -15.72 5.97
N MET A 42 -35.71 -15.97 5.86
CA MET A 42 -35.06 -16.35 4.61
C MET A 42 -35.22 -17.84 4.32
N THR A 43 -35.47 -18.15 3.06
CA THR A 43 -35.32 -19.50 2.51
C THR A 43 -33.84 -19.84 2.34
N LEU A 44 -33.52 -21.12 2.21
CA LEU A 44 -32.14 -21.56 1.92
C LEU A 44 -31.60 -20.93 0.61
N ASP A 45 -32.44 -20.76 -0.42
CA ASP A 45 -32.02 -20.13 -1.67
C ASP A 45 -31.64 -18.65 -1.49
N GLU A 46 -32.39 -17.90 -0.68
CA GLU A 46 -32.08 -16.49 -0.38
C GLU A 46 -30.84 -16.37 0.51
N LYS A 47 -30.63 -17.30 1.46
CA LYS A 47 -29.42 -17.38 2.28
C LYS A 47 -28.19 -17.60 1.39
N ILE A 48 -28.23 -18.61 0.52
CA ILE A 48 -27.18 -18.86 -0.46
C ILE A 48 -27.02 -17.62 -1.36
N GLY A 49 -28.11 -17.00 -1.80
CA GLY A 49 -28.07 -15.79 -2.61
C GLY A 49 -27.25 -14.65 -1.99
N GLN A 50 -27.36 -14.42 -0.68
CA GLN A 50 -26.55 -13.42 0.02
C GLN A 50 -25.04 -13.69 -0.06
N MET A 51 -24.63 -14.95 -0.17
CA MET A 51 -23.23 -15.37 -0.24
C MET A 51 -22.62 -15.29 -1.64
N ASN A 52 -23.30 -14.68 -2.61
CA ASN A 52 -22.81 -14.57 -3.98
C ASN A 52 -22.54 -13.11 -4.35
N GLN A 53 -21.32 -12.85 -4.82
CA GLN A 53 -20.97 -11.64 -5.55
C GLN A 53 -20.80 -11.97 -7.03
N LEU A 54 -21.62 -11.36 -7.89
CA LEU A 54 -21.59 -11.61 -9.33
C LEU A 54 -21.36 -10.32 -10.12
N MET A 55 -20.86 -10.45 -11.34
CA MET A 55 -20.67 -9.33 -12.25
C MET A 55 -21.76 -9.33 -13.33
N ASN A 56 -22.38 -8.17 -13.54
CA ASN A 56 -23.15 -7.90 -14.74
C ASN A 56 -22.15 -7.49 -15.85
N PHE A 57 -22.17 -8.16 -16.99
CA PHE A 57 -21.28 -7.85 -18.12
C PHE A 57 -21.90 -6.87 -19.14
N VAL A 58 -23.14 -6.42 -18.90
CA VAL A 58 -23.83 -5.44 -19.76
C VAL A 58 -23.74 -4.05 -19.17
N ASP A 59 -23.24 -3.10 -19.94
CA ASP A 59 -22.96 -1.70 -19.57
C ASP A 59 -24.06 -0.72 -19.99
N THR A 60 -25.23 -1.22 -20.38
CA THR A 60 -26.38 -0.42 -20.83
C THR A 60 -27.67 -0.84 -20.14
N LEU A 61 -28.65 0.07 -20.13
CA LEU A 61 -30.02 -0.22 -19.74
C LEU A 61 -30.87 -0.62 -20.97
N PRO A 62 -31.83 -1.56 -20.83
CA PRO A 62 -32.13 -2.33 -19.63
C PRO A 62 -31.04 -3.37 -19.32
N ILE A 63 -30.88 -3.72 -18.04
CA ILE A 63 -29.97 -4.80 -17.61
C ILE A 63 -30.40 -6.11 -18.29
N ASP A 64 -29.42 -6.98 -18.59
CA ASP A 64 -29.70 -8.30 -19.13
C ASP A 64 -30.72 -9.08 -18.29
N SER A 65 -31.67 -9.71 -18.99
CA SER A 65 -32.81 -10.39 -18.37
C SER A 65 -32.42 -11.52 -17.43
N TYR A 66 -31.32 -12.22 -17.69
CA TYR A 66 -30.85 -13.28 -16.80
C TYR A 66 -30.32 -12.67 -15.50
N PHE A 67 -29.50 -11.62 -15.58
CA PHE A 67 -28.99 -10.94 -14.38
C PHE A 67 -30.10 -10.26 -13.58
N TYR A 68 -31.04 -9.59 -14.24
CA TYR A 68 -32.25 -9.03 -13.63
C TYR A 68 -33.00 -10.08 -12.79
N ASN A 69 -33.25 -11.27 -13.35
CA ASN A 69 -33.98 -12.33 -12.65
C ASN A 69 -33.21 -12.84 -11.44
N LEU A 70 -31.88 -12.96 -11.51
CA LEU A 70 -31.08 -13.36 -10.36
C LEU A 70 -31.20 -12.37 -9.19
N ILE A 71 -31.19 -11.06 -9.46
CA ILE A 71 -31.39 -10.04 -8.42
C ILE A 71 -32.81 -10.16 -7.84
N LYS A 72 -33.82 -10.19 -8.70
CA LYS A 72 -35.24 -10.27 -8.30
C LYS A 72 -35.56 -11.50 -7.45
N GLU A 73 -34.95 -12.64 -7.78
CA GLU A 73 -35.12 -13.89 -7.04
C GLU A 73 -34.29 -13.95 -5.74
N GLY A 74 -33.53 -12.89 -5.40
CA GLY A 74 -32.71 -12.83 -4.19
C GLY A 74 -31.47 -13.73 -4.24
N LYS A 75 -31.00 -14.09 -5.45
CA LYS A 75 -29.84 -14.97 -5.67
C LYS A 75 -28.49 -14.24 -5.71
N ILE A 76 -28.50 -12.93 -5.50
CA ILE A 76 -27.32 -12.06 -5.53
C ILE A 76 -27.30 -11.22 -4.26
N GLY A 77 -26.24 -11.35 -3.46
CA GLY A 77 -26.01 -10.56 -2.26
C GLY A 77 -25.15 -9.33 -2.55
N SER A 78 -24.29 -9.43 -3.57
CA SER A 78 -23.41 -8.37 -4.00
C SER A 78 -23.20 -8.36 -5.51
N VAL A 79 -22.94 -7.18 -6.06
CA VAL A 79 -22.52 -6.99 -7.46
C VAL A 79 -21.11 -6.43 -7.52
N LEU A 80 -20.36 -6.84 -8.54
CA LEU A 80 -18.99 -6.41 -8.79
C LEU A 80 -18.92 -5.57 -10.07
N ASN A 81 -18.11 -4.51 -10.06
CA ASN A 81 -17.71 -3.72 -11.23
C ASN A 81 -18.88 -3.16 -12.06
N SER A 82 -19.90 -2.61 -11.39
CA SER A 82 -21.00 -1.91 -12.06
C SER A 82 -20.47 -0.78 -12.96
N PHE A 83 -20.92 -0.72 -14.22
CA PHE A 83 -20.36 0.17 -15.25
C PHE A 83 -20.79 1.63 -15.16
N SER A 84 -21.92 1.92 -14.52
CA SER A 84 -22.42 3.29 -14.38
C SER A 84 -23.31 3.46 -13.14
N PRO A 85 -23.43 4.69 -12.60
CA PRO A 85 -24.31 4.97 -11.47
C PRO A 85 -25.79 4.68 -11.76
N GLU A 86 -26.25 4.83 -13.01
CA GLU A 86 -27.63 4.49 -13.40
C GLU A 86 -27.90 2.98 -13.31
N ILE A 87 -26.96 2.17 -13.79
CA ILE A 87 -27.04 0.71 -13.73
C ILE A 87 -26.95 0.24 -12.27
N THR A 88 -26.05 0.83 -11.48
CA THR A 88 -25.95 0.58 -10.04
C THR A 88 -27.27 0.88 -9.33
N ARG A 89 -27.88 2.03 -9.62
CA ARG A 89 -29.18 2.45 -9.05
C ARG A 89 -30.28 1.48 -9.45
N GLU A 90 -30.34 1.06 -10.71
CA GLU A 90 -31.38 0.13 -11.17
C GLU A 90 -31.22 -1.27 -10.56
N MET A 91 -30.00 -1.81 -10.47
CA MET A 91 -29.75 -3.08 -9.76
C MET A 91 -30.21 -3.00 -8.30
N GLN A 92 -29.91 -1.87 -7.63
CA GLN A 92 -30.33 -1.66 -6.26
C GLN A 92 -31.86 -1.55 -6.13
N ARG A 93 -32.52 -0.87 -7.07
CA ARG A 93 -33.98 -0.75 -7.10
C ARG A 93 -34.65 -2.12 -7.25
N ILE A 94 -34.16 -2.96 -8.17
CA ILE A 94 -34.68 -4.32 -8.36
C ILE A 94 -34.54 -5.13 -7.06
N ALA A 95 -33.38 -5.05 -6.39
CA ALA A 95 -33.13 -5.76 -5.15
C ALA A 95 -34.07 -5.33 -4.02
N VAL A 96 -34.28 -4.03 -3.85
CA VAL A 96 -35.06 -3.45 -2.74
C VAL A 96 -36.57 -3.53 -2.98
N GLU A 97 -37.02 -3.26 -4.21
CA GLU A 97 -38.45 -3.04 -4.50
C GLU A 97 -39.13 -4.26 -5.13
N GLU A 98 -38.39 -5.17 -5.76
CA GLU A 98 -38.97 -6.29 -6.51
C GLU A 98 -38.62 -7.67 -5.97
N SER A 99 -37.61 -7.79 -5.11
CA SER A 99 -37.32 -9.05 -4.42
C SER A 99 -38.25 -9.27 -3.22
N ARG A 100 -38.44 -10.53 -2.80
CA ARG A 100 -39.40 -10.89 -1.73
C ARG A 100 -39.11 -10.21 -0.39
N LEU A 101 -37.83 -10.03 -0.05
CA LEU A 101 -37.39 -9.52 1.25
C LEU A 101 -36.80 -8.10 1.18
N GLY A 102 -36.63 -7.53 -0.03
CA GLY A 102 -36.09 -6.18 -0.20
C GLY A 102 -34.66 -6.00 0.34
N ILE A 103 -33.83 -7.05 0.33
CA ILE A 103 -32.47 -6.98 0.87
C ILE A 103 -31.57 -6.22 -0.12
N PRO A 104 -30.94 -5.10 0.29
CA PRO A 104 -30.10 -4.31 -0.61
C PRO A 104 -28.81 -5.04 -0.98
N LEU A 105 -28.21 -4.65 -2.10
CA LEU A 105 -26.93 -5.17 -2.59
C LEU A 105 -25.74 -4.43 -1.98
N LEU A 106 -24.66 -5.18 -1.72
CA LEU A 106 -23.32 -4.61 -1.67
C LEU A 106 -22.83 -4.37 -3.10
N VAL A 107 -22.26 -3.21 -3.38
CA VAL A 107 -21.72 -2.82 -4.70
C VAL A 107 -20.22 -2.67 -4.55
N GLY A 108 -19.50 -3.71 -4.94
CA GLY A 108 -18.04 -3.83 -4.85
C GLY A 108 -17.33 -3.24 -6.05
N ARG A 109 -16.22 -2.53 -5.82
CA ARG A 109 -15.33 -1.98 -6.85
C ARG A 109 -13.89 -1.91 -6.34
N ASP A 110 -12.91 -2.05 -7.22
CA ASP A 110 -11.50 -1.78 -6.92
C ASP A 110 -11.23 -0.27 -6.92
N VAL A 111 -11.45 0.39 -5.77
CA VAL A 111 -11.08 1.79 -5.53
C VAL A 111 -9.76 1.81 -4.76
N ILE A 112 -8.65 1.63 -5.49
CA ILE A 112 -7.34 1.28 -4.90
C ILE A 112 -6.57 2.52 -4.41
N HIS A 113 -6.33 3.47 -5.30
CA HIS A 113 -5.59 4.71 -5.01
C HIS A 113 -6.34 5.95 -5.55
N GLY A 114 -7.66 5.88 -5.57
CA GLY A 114 -8.52 6.94 -6.10
C GLY A 114 -9.75 6.37 -6.80
N TYR A 115 -10.73 7.23 -7.07
CA TYR A 115 -11.89 6.90 -7.88
C TYR A 115 -11.87 7.70 -9.19
N ARG A 116 -12.28 8.97 -9.17
CA ARG A 116 -12.16 9.87 -10.34
C ARG A 116 -10.93 10.76 -10.22
N THR A 117 -10.68 11.31 -9.03
CA THR A 117 -9.37 11.83 -8.66
C THR A 117 -8.47 10.65 -8.31
N ILE A 118 -7.41 10.47 -9.11
CA ILE A 118 -6.42 9.40 -8.95
C ILE A 118 -5.19 9.97 -8.25
N PHE A 119 -4.77 9.32 -7.16
CA PHE A 119 -3.57 9.66 -6.40
C PHE A 119 -2.38 8.85 -6.92
N PRO A 120 -1.16 9.05 -6.40
CA PRO A 120 -0.06 8.14 -6.71
C PRO A 120 -0.44 6.69 -6.37
N VAL A 121 0.12 5.73 -7.11
CA VAL A 121 0.00 4.29 -6.77
C VAL A 121 0.43 4.05 -5.31
N ASN A 122 -0.11 3.01 -4.66
CA ASN A 122 0.03 2.79 -3.21
C ASN A 122 1.48 2.75 -2.72
N ILE A 123 2.40 2.17 -3.51
CA ILE A 123 3.83 2.20 -3.15
C ILE A 123 4.40 3.62 -3.16
N GLY A 124 3.93 4.48 -4.06
CA GLY A 124 4.23 5.91 -4.05
C GLY A 124 3.60 6.62 -2.85
N LEU A 125 2.34 6.33 -2.52
CA LEU A 125 1.69 6.85 -1.33
C LEU A 125 2.43 6.44 -0.04
N ALA A 126 2.92 5.21 0.06
CA ALA A 126 3.73 4.76 1.18
C ALA A 126 5.05 5.54 1.30
N ALA A 127 5.62 5.99 0.17
CA ALA A 127 6.81 6.84 0.15
C ALA A 127 6.61 8.21 0.81
N THR A 128 5.35 8.62 1.06
CA THR A 128 5.05 9.82 1.84
C THR A 128 5.32 9.66 3.32
N PHE A 129 5.29 8.45 3.89
CA PHE A 129 5.33 8.26 5.36
C PHE A 129 4.35 9.21 6.09
N ASN A 130 3.16 9.41 5.50
CA ASN A 130 2.14 10.36 5.98
C ASN A 130 0.75 9.70 6.08
N PRO A 131 0.46 8.98 7.19
CA PRO A 131 -0.83 8.35 7.42
C PRO A 131 -2.00 9.33 7.36
N GLU A 132 -1.82 10.58 7.79
CA GLU A 132 -2.87 11.60 7.71
C GLU A 132 -3.27 11.90 6.26
N LEU A 133 -2.28 12.09 5.38
CA LEU A 133 -2.51 12.26 3.95
C LEU A 133 -3.19 11.02 3.34
N ILE A 134 -2.77 9.81 3.72
CA ILE A 134 -3.39 8.57 3.22
C ILE A 134 -4.86 8.46 3.64
N GLN A 135 -5.19 8.92 4.86
CA GLN A 135 -6.57 8.96 5.31
C GLN A 135 -7.40 9.96 4.47
N GLU A 136 -6.83 11.11 4.12
CA GLU A 136 -7.48 12.12 3.27
C GLU A 136 -7.71 11.61 1.84
N THR A 137 -6.73 10.97 1.22
CA THR A 137 -6.87 10.40 -0.14
C THR A 137 -7.96 9.33 -0.19
N ALA A 138 -7.96 8.41 0.78
CA ALA A 138 -9.00 7.39 0.91
C ALA A 138 -10.38 8.00 1.20
N ARG A 139 -10.46 9.10 1.95
CA ARG A 139 -11.72 9.81 2.22
C ARG A 139 -12.30 10.48 0.97
N ILE A 140 -11.46 11.09 0.16
CA ILE A 140 -11.86 11.62 -1.15
C ILE A 140 -12.38 10.49 -2.04
N ALA A 141 -11.61 9.40 -2.16
CA ALA A 141 -11.98 8.25 -2.98
C ALA A 141 -13.30 7.61 -2.51
N ALA A 142 -13.52 7.49 -1.21
CA ALA A 142 -14.77 6.99 -0.63
C ALA A 142 -15.97 7.88 -0.99
N MET A 143 -15.82 9.20 -0.88
CA MET A 143 -16.88 10.15 -1.18
C MET A 143 -17.27 10.13 -2.67
N GLU A 144 -16.27 10.10 -3.56
CA GLU A 144 -16.48 10.03 -5.00
C GLU A 144 -17.13 8.69 -5.41
N ALA A 145 -16.62 7.56 -4.91
CA ALA A 145 -17.18 6.25 -5.20
C ALA A 145 -18.62 6.13 -4.66
N ARG A 146 -18.89 6.66 -3.45
CA ARG A 146 -20.21 6.60 -2.83
C ARG A 146 -21.26 7.44 -3.55
N SER A 147 -20.88 8.58 -4.15
CA SER A 147 -21.80 9.35 -5.01
C SER A 147 -22.25 8.59 -6.25
N GLU A 148 -21.50 7.56 -6.65
CA GLU A 148 -21.76 6.77 -7.86
C GLU A 148 -22.39 5.40 -7.56
N GLY A 149 -22.79 5.17 -6.31
CA GLY A 149 -23.49 3.95 -5.88
C GLY A 149 -22.58 2.84 -5.35
N ILE A 150 -21.27 3.02 -5.37
CA ILE A 150 -20.33 2.08 -4.76
C ILE A 150 -20.45 2.19 -3.24
N ASN A 151 -20.52 1.06 -2.54
CA ASN A 151 -20.63 1.04 -1.07
C ASN A 151 -19.61 0.10 -0.41
N TRP A 152 -18.76 -0.53 -1.21
CA TRP A 152 -17.75 -1.46 -0.78
C TRP A 152 -16.53 -1.40 -1.71
N THR A 153 -15.33 -1.18 -1.16
CA THR A 153 -14.08 -1.19 -1.92
C THR A 153 -13.21 -2.39 -1.55
N PHE A 154 -12.48 -2.92 -2.53
CA PHE A 154 -11.44 -3.91 -2.32
C PHE A 154 -10.08 -3.25 -2.04
N ALA A 155 -10.06 -2.41 -1.01
CA ALA A 155 -8.88 -1.70 -0.53
C ALA A 155 -8.97 -1.51 0.99
N PRO A 156 -7.84 -1.39 1.70
CA PRO A 156 -6.47 -1.36 1.18
C PRO A 156 -5.87 -2.73 0.83
N MET A 157 -5.04 -2.75 -0.22
CA MET A 157 -4.05 -3.80 -0.45
C MET A 157 -2.85 -3.55 0.46
N MET A 158 -2.44 -4.54 1.24
CA MET A 158 -1.44 -4.39 2.30
C MET A 158 -0.43 -5.55 2.38
N ASP A 159 -0.26 -6.26 1.27
CA ASP A 159 0.70 -7.36 1.20
C ASP A 159 2.13 -6.79 1.31
N ILE A 160 2.90 -7.29 2.27
CA ILE A 160 4.33 -7.00 2.35
C ILE A 160 5.02 -7.58 1.11
N SER A 161 5.76 -6.74 0.40
CA SER A 161 6.54 -7.14 -0.77
C SER A 161 8.02 -6.95 -0.54
N ARG A 162 8.80 -7.99 -0.84
CA ARG A 162 10.28 -7.99 -0.82
C ARG A 162 10.88 -8.40 -2.17
N ASP A 163 10.03 -8.50 -3.20
CA ASP A 163 10.41 -8.90 -4.55
C ASP A 163 9.86 -7.91 -5.58
N PRO A 164 10.69 -6.98 -6.09
CA PRO A 164 10.23 -5.95 -7.01
C PRO A 164 9.85 -6.46 -8.41
N ARG A 165 10.05 -7.76 -8.69
CA ARG A 165 9.57 -8.42 -9.92
C ARG A 165 8.07 -8.59 -9.96
N TRP A 166 7.42 -8.60 -8.80
CA TRP A 166 5.99 -8.79 -8.65
C TRP A 166 5.24 -7.52 -9.06
N GLY A 167 4.45 -7.60 -10.13
CA GLY A 167 3.76 -6.45 -10.71
C GLY A 167 2.82 -5.74 -9.72
N ARG A 168 2.18 -6.50 -8.82
CA ARG A 168 1.27 -5.96 -7.78
C ARG A 168 1.98 -5.24 -6.65
N MET A 169 3.31 -5.16 -6.67
CA MET A 169 4.02 -4.25 -5.75
C MET A 169 3.53 -2.80 -5.87
N ALA A 170 2.99 -2.40 -7.03
CA ALA A 170 2.32 -1.11 -7.21
C ALA A 170 1.18 -0.86 -6.19
N GLU A 171 0.52 -1.92 -5.73
CA GLU A 171 -0.58 -1.87 -4.76
C GLU A 171 -0.09 -1.98 -3.30
N SER A 172 1.15 -2.42 -3.08
CA SER A 172 1.76 -2.64 -1.77
C SER A 172 2.21 -1.33 -1.12
N CYS A 173 2.44 -1.37 0.21
CA CYS A 173 3.11 -0.30 0.94
C CYS A 173 4.62 -0.55 1.15
N GLY A 174 5.19 -1.56 0.48
CA GLY A 174 6.63 -1.86 0.50
C GLY A 174 7.00 -3.03 1.41
N GLU A 175 8.19 -2.95 2.02
CA GLU A 175 8.81 -4.09 2.69
C GLU A 175 8.64 -4.09 4.23
N ASP A 176 8.16 -2.99 4.80
CA ASP A 176 8.12 -2.79 6.24
C ASP A 176 6.72 -3.03 6.85
N PRO A 177 6.60 -3.93 7.85
CA PRO A 177 5.34 -4.18 8.53
C PRO A 177 4.76 -2.95 9.22
N TYR A 178 5.56 -2.17 9.94
CA TYR A 178 5.06 -1.04 10.72
C TYR A 178 4.53 0.09 9.81
N LEU A 179 5.28 0.45 8.76
CA LEU A 179 4.83 1.40 7.76
C LEU A 179 3.52 0.93 7.13
N THR A 180 3.45 -0.33 6.72
CA THR A 180 2.26 -0.92 6.10
C THR A 180 1.06 -0.92 7.05
N GLU A 181 1.25 -1.23 8.34
CA GLU A 181 0.21 -1.10 9.37
C GLU A 181 -0.35 0.33 9.42
N GLN A 182 0.53 1.35 9.48
CA GLN A 182 0.07 2.74 9.56
C GLN A 182 -0.71 3.16 8.30
N MET A 183 -0.24 2.79 7.11
CA MET A 183 -0.91 3.11 5.84
C MET A 183 -2.23 2.35 5.67
N ALA A 184 -2.29 1.09 6.09
CA ALA A 184 -3.50 0.28 6.07
C ALA A 184 -4.58 0.86 7.00
N VAL A 185 -4.22 1.18 8.25
CA VAL A 185 -5.14 1.77 9.22
C VAL A 185 -5.65 3.13 8.75
N ALA A 186 -4.79 3.97 8.18
CA ALA A 186 -5.17 5.24 7.59
C ALA A 186 -6.18 5.08 6.45
N ASN A 187 -5.92 4.16 5.50
CA ASN A 187 -6.86 3.83 4.44
C ASN A 187 -8.23 3.39 4.97
N ILE A 188 -8.25 2.47 5.93
CA ILE A 188 -9.50 1.93 6.51
C ILE A 188 -10.32 3.04 7.16
N LYS A 189 -9.69 3.89 7.98
CA LYS A 189 -10.34 5.07 8.56
C LYS A 189 -10.81 6.03 7.47
N GLY A 190 -10.00 6.21 6.44
CA GLY A 190 -10.30 7.03 5.27
C GLY A 190 -11.45 6.50 4.43
N PHE A 191 -11.73 5.19 4.37
CA PHE A 191 -12.87 4.61 3.65
C PHE A 191 -14.13 4.48 4.50
N GLN A 192 -13.99 4.07 5.76
CA GLN A 192 -15.12 3.78 6.65
C GLN A 192 -15.58 4.99 7.46
N GLY A 193 -14.70 5.98 7.68
CA GLY A 193 -14.95 7.13 8.55
C GLY A 193 -15.23 6.71 10.00
N ASP A 194 -15.71 7.65 10.81
CA ASP A 194 -16.10 7.36 12.20
C ASP A 194 -17.44 6.60 12.31
N ASN A 195 -18.23 6.63 11.23
CA ASN A 195 -19.51 5.93 11.13
C ASN A 195 -19.67 5.32 9.74
N LEU A 196 -19.71 3.98 9.69
CA LEU A 196 -19.85 3.22 8.45
C LEU A 196 -21.20 3.47 7.75
N SER A 197 -22.24 3.88 8.46
CA SER A 197 -23.56 4.17 7.89
C SER A 197 -23.66 5.56 7.25
N SER A 198 -22.56 6.33 7.26
CA SER A 198 -22.52 7.67 6.67
C SER A 198 -22.66 7.63 5.15
N LYS A 199 -23.34 8.62 4.57
CA LYS A 199 -23.44 8.82 3.11
C LYS A 199 -22.10 9.06 2.39
N ASN A 200 -21.02 9.27 3.16
CA ASN A 200 -19.67 9.51 2.67
C ASN A 200 -18.71 8.34 2.96
N SER A 201 -19.23 7.23 3.47
CA SER A 201 -18.42 6.07 3.85
C SER A 201 -18.76 4.86 2.98
N ILE A 202 -17.75 4.03 2.76
CA ILE A 202 -17.86 2.72 2.11
C ILE A 202 -17.14 1.68 2.96
N ALA A 203 -17.55 0.41 2.86
CA ALA A 203 -16.84 -0.68 3.51
C ALA A 203 -15.45 -0.86 2.90
N ALA A 204 -14.43 -1.04 3.74
CA ALA A 204 -13.07 -1.37 3.32
C ALA A 204 -12.84 -2.88 3.36
N THR A 205 -11.94 -3.37 2.50
CA THR A 205 -11.50 -4.77 2.45
C THR A 205 -10.00 -4.87 2.60
N ALA A 206 -9.51 -5.51 3.67
CA ALA A 206 -8.10 -5.84 3.76
C ALA A 206 -7.76 -6.99 2.79
N LYS A 207 -6.81 -6.77 1.87
CA LYS A 207 -6.40 -7.77 0.88
C LYS A 207 -4.86 -7.83 0.66
N HIS A 208 -4.29 -8.97 0.24
CA HIS A 208 -4.93 -10.27 -0.02
C HIS A 208 -4.50 -11.29 1.04
N TYR A 209 -5.44 -11.72 1.88
CA TYR A 209 -5.16 -12.52 3.06
C TYR A 209 -4.81 -13.98 2.69
N VAL A 210 -3.58 -14.47 2.88
CA VAL A 210 -2.37 -13.75 3.33
C VAL A 210 -1.10 -14.29 2.65
N GLY A 211 -0.06 -13.47 2.63
CA GLY A 211 1.28 -13.86 2.19
C GLY A 211 1.52 -13.67 0.69
N TYR A 212 0.58 -13.05 -0.02
CA TYR A 212 0.57 -13.03 -1.48
C TYR A 212 1.80 -12.34 -2.10
N GLY A 213 2.27 -11.25 -1.48
CA GLY A 213 3.49 -10.54 -1.90
C GLY A 213 4.81 -11.30 -1.71
N ALA A 214 4.77 -12.51 -1.12
CA ALA A 214 5.93 -13.40 -1.00
C ALA A 214 6.05 -14.40 -2.18
N ALA A 215 5.31 -14.20 -3.27
CA ALA A 215 5.27 -15.12 -4.39
C ALA A 215 6.68 -15.40 -4.94
N ILE A 216 7.08 -16.68 -4.98
CA ILE A 216 8.45 -17.07 -5.33
C ILE A 216 8.79 -16.60 -6.75
N GLY A 217 9.93 -15.92 -6.88
CA GLY A 217 10.41 -15.34 -8.13
C GLY A 217 9.61 -14.13 -8.60
N GLY A 218 8.77 -13.55 -7.73
CA GLY A 218 7.93 -12.39 -8.01
C GLY A 218 6.94 -12.63 -9.15
N ARG A 219 6.52 -13.88 -9.37
CA ARG A 219 5.50 -14.23 -10.37
C ARG A 219 4.15 -14.26 -9.70
N ASP A 220 3.20 -13.53 -10.27
CA ASP A 220 1.87 -13.43 -9.68
C ASP A 220 1.21 -14.81 -9.53
N TYR A 221 0.35 -14.95 -8.51
CA TYR A 221 -0.37 -16.18 -8.14
C TYR A 221 0.49 -17.38 -7.70
N ASN A 222 1.83 -17.27 -7.77
CA ASN A 222 2.73 -18.38 -7.55
C ASN A 222 2.78 -18.80 -6.05
N THR A 223 3.40 -19.95 -5.81
CA THR A 223 3.70 -20.50 -4.48
C THR A 223 4.26 -19.47 -3.52
N THR A 224 3.77 -19.50 -2.27
CA THR A 224 4.31 -18.74 -1.14
C THR A 224 4.72 -19.69 -0.03
N LEU A 225 5.96 -19.58 0.43
CA LEU A 225 6.53 -20.39 1.49
C LEU A 225 7.01 -19.47 2.60
N ILE A 226 6.21 -19.34 3.65
CA ILE A 226 6.43 -18.40 4.75
C ILE A 226 6.39 -19.17 6.06
N PRO A 227 7.52 -19.41 6.73
CA PRO A 227 7.55 -20.05 8.03
C PRO A 227 6.70 -19.29 9.06
N GLU A 228 6.13 -20.00 10.03
CA GLU A 228 5.21 -19.44 11.05
C GLU A 228 5.77 -18.18 11.74
N THR A 229 7.06 -18.17 12.08
CA THR A 229 7.72 -17.00 12.69
C THR A 229 7.67 -15.78 11.78
N GLU A 230 7.90 -15.95 10.48
CA GLU A 230 7.88 -14.84 9.53
C GLU A 230 6.44 -14.44 9.18
N LEU A 231 5.55 -15.43 9.05
CA LEU A 231 4.13 -15.20 8.83
C LEU A 231 3.54 -14.29 9.92
N ARG A 232 3.81 -14.60 11.20
CA ARG A 232 3.32 -13.85 12.35
C ARG A 232 3.99 -12.49 12.52
N ASN A 233 5.32 -12.42 12.39
CA ASN A 233 6.07 -11.19 12.67
C ASN A 233 6.07 -10.18 11.51
N VAL A 234 5.79 -10.61 10.27
CA VAL A 234 5.90 -9.76 9.08
C VAL A 234 4.57 -9.70 8.32
N TYR A 235 4.05 -10.83 7.86
CA TYR A 235 2.98 -10.83 6.85
C TYR A 235 1.57 -10.69 7.43
N LEU A 236 1.32 -11.17 8.65
CA LEU A 236 0.03 -11.05 9.34
C LEU A 236 -0.14 -9.72 10.07
N ARG A 237 0.96 -9.03 10.37
CA ARG A 237 1.00 -7.78 11.14
C ARG A 237 0.06 -6.69 10.56
N PRO A 238 0.11 -6.34 9.26
CA PRO A 238 -0.83 -5.38 8.68
C PRO A 238 -2.29 -5.80 8.78
N PHE A 239 -2.60 -7.09 8.55
CA PHE A 239 -3.97 -7.59 8.63
C PHE A 239 -4.51 -7.57 10.05
N LYS A 240 -3.68 -7.85 11.06
CA LYS A 240 -4.07 -7.70 12.46
C LYS A 240 -4.40 -6.24 12.78
N ALA A 241 -3.57 -5.30 12.33
CA ALA A 241 -3.84 -3.87 12.50
C ALA A 241 -5.13 -3.44 11.79
N ALA A 242 -5.43 -4.01 10.62
CA ALA A 242 -6.69 -3.77 9.92
C ALA A 242 -7.91 -4.27 10.70
N VAL A 243 -7.83 -5.46 11.31
CA VAL A 243 -8.88 -5.98 12.20
C VAL A 243 -9.05 -5.10 13.44
N ASP A 244 -7.95 -4.65 14.06
CA ASP A 244 -7.99 -3.73 15.20
C ASP A 244 -8.56 -2.35 14.85
N ALA A 245 -8.43 -1.94 13.58
CA ALA A 245 -9.08 -0.76 13.01
C ALA A 245 -10.53 -0.99 12.57
N ASN A 246 -11.11 -2.16 12.87
CA ASN A 246 -12.47 -2.57 12.52
C ASN A 246 -12.74 -2.54 11.01
N VAL A 247 -11.81 -3.05 10.20
CA VAL A 247 -12.07 -3.27 8.76
C VAL A 247 -13.36 -4.09 8.57
N ALA A 248 -14.19 -3.72 7.59
CA ALA A 248 -15.49 -4.34 7.39
C ALA A 248 -15.37 -5.76 6.81
N THR A 249 -14.42 -5.98 5.90
CA THR A 249 -14.25 -7.25 5.18
C THR A 249 -12.79 -7.62 4.99
N VAL A 250 -12.54 -8.91 4.73
CA VAL A 250 -11.22 -9.44 4.34
C VAL A 250 -11.38 -10.22 3.05
N MET A 251 -10.42 -10.09 2.12
CA MET A 251 -10.39 -10.86 0.88
C MET A 251 -9.28 -11.92 0.96
N SER A 252 -9.60 -13.18 0.65
CA SER A 252 -8.57 -14.23 0.53
C SER A 252 -7.64 -13.97 -0.66
N GLY A 253 -6.45 -14.56 -0.68
CA GLY A 253 -5.56 -14.50 -1.84
C GLY A 253 -5.78 -15.59 -2.88
N PHE A 254 -4.95 -15.54 -3.93
CA PHE A 254 -4.83 -16.59 -4.94
C PHE A 254 -3.77 -17.65 -4.64
N ASN A 255 -2.73 -17.24 -3.91
CA ASN A 255 -1.58 -18.07 -3.58
C ASN A 255 -1.98 -19.28 -2.72
N GLU A 256 -1.20 -20.34 -2.84
CA GLU A 256 -1.07 -21.31 -1.77
C GLU A 256 -0.02 -20.83 -0.77
N LEU A 257 -0.31 -21.01 0.52
CA LEU A 257 0.55 -20.70 1.64
C LEU A 257 0.99 -22.01 2.30
N ASN A 258 2.27 -22.33 2.21
CA ASN A 258 2.86 -23.52 2.82
C ASN A 258 2.15 -24.84 2.44
N GLY A 259 1.65 -24.94 1.22
CA GLY A 259 0.96 -26.10 0.65
C GLY A 259 -0.57 -25.98 0.61
N VAL A 260 -1.17 -24.93 1.22
CA VAL A 260 -2.63 -24.80 1.33
C VAL A 260 -3.11 -23.50 0.68
N PRO A 261 -3.94 -23.54 -0.38
CA PRO A 261 -4.57 -22.36 -0.97
C PRO A 261 -5.28 -21.50 0.08
N THR A 262 -5.03 -20.20 0.08
CA THR A 262 -5.55 -19.28 1.12
C THR A 262 -7.08 -19.28 1.20
N SER A 263 -7.77 -19.43 0.06
CA SER A 263 -9.24 -19.55 -0.01
C SER A 263 -9.81 -20.87 0.56
N GLY A 264 -8.95 -21.83 0.93
CA GLY A 264 -9.33 -23.09 1.58
C GLY A 264 -8.51 -23.36 2.85
N ASN A 265 -7.93 -22.31 3.44
CA ASN A 265 -7.01 -22.41 4.58
C ASN A 265 -7.74 -22.10 5.90
N GLU A 266 -8.19 -23.15 6.59
CA GLU A 266 -8.91 -23.02 7.86
C GLU A 266 -8.03 -22.41 8.96
N TYR A 267 -6.72 -22.72 8.97
CA TYR A 267 -5.78 -22.20 9.95
C TYR A 267 -5.70 -20.67 9.91
N THR A 268 -5.52 -20.08 8.71
CA THR A 268 -5.41 -18.62 8.63
C THR A 268 -6.76 -17.93 8.79
N ILE A 269 -7.86 -18.49 8.26
CA ILE A 269 -9.16 -17.80 8.26
C ILE A 269 -9.95 -18.07 9.54
N ASN A 270 -10.12 -19.32 9.97
CA ASN A 270 -10.89 -19.61 11.17
C ASN A 270 -10.04 -19.40 12.42
N GLU A 271 -8.94 -20.13 12.57
CA GLU A 271 -8.16 -20.13 13.82
C GLU A 271 -7.51 -18.77 14.10
N ILE A 272 -6.87 -18.15 13.11
CA ILE A 272 -6.20 -16.85 13.30
C ILE A 272 -7.19 -15.68 13.19
N LEU A 273 -7.80 -15.51 12.01
CA LEU A 273 -8.59 -14.29 11.75
C LEU A 273 -9.87 -14.24 12.57
N LYS A 274 -10.68 -15.31 12.58
CA LYS A 274 -12.00 -15.31 13.24
C LYS A 274 -11.91 -15.60 14.73
N GLU A 275 -11.09 -16.57 15.15
CA GLU A 275 -11.02 -17.00 16.55
C GLU A 275 -10.00 -16.18 17.36
N GLU A 276 -8.71 -16.20 16.98
CA GLU A 276 -7.65 -15.50 17.73
C GLU A 276 -7.85 -13.98 17.71
N TRP A 277 -8.20 -13.40 16.57
CA TRP A 277 -8.36 -11.95 16.43
C TRP A 277 -9.80 -11.46 16.61
N ASN A 278 -10.76 -12.37 16.76
CA ASN A 278 -12.18 -12.06 16.93
C ASN A 278 -12.74 -11.14 15.83
N PHE A 279 -12.37 -11.41 14.58
CA PHE A 279 -12.87 -10.65 13.43
C PHE A 279 -14.37 -10.88 13.23
N ASN A 280 -15.15 -9.79 13.24
CA ASN A 280 -16.62 -9.83 13.17
C ASN A 280 -17.19 -9.50 11.78
N GLY A 281 -16.35 -9.10 10.82
CA GLY A 281 -16.76 -8.90 9.43
C GLY A 281 -16.87 -10.22 8.67
N PHE A 282 -16.99 -10.14 7.34
CA PHE A 282 -17.04 -11.34 6.50
C PHE A 282 -15.83 -11.47 5.57
N VAL A 283 -15.53 -12.71 5.19
CA VAL A 283 -14.46 -13.05 4.24
C VAL A 283 -15.04 -13.27 2.86
N VAL A 284 -14.55 -12.52 1.87
CA VAL A 284 -14.88 -12.72 0.45
C VAL A 284 -13.74 -13.47 -0.24
N SER A 285 -14.07 -14.37 -1.16
CA SER A 285 -13.07 -14.99 -2.01
C SER A 285 -12.47 -13.96 -2.97
N ASP A 286 -11.20 -14.08 -3.37
CA ASP A 286 -10.73 -13.36 -4.56
C ASP A 286 -11.47 -13.84 -5.83
N TRP A 287 -11.28 -13.17 -6.96
CA TRP A 287 -11.97 -13.41 -8.22
C TRP A 287 -11.92 -14.88 -8.64
N ALA A 288 -13.06 -15.56 -8.47
CA ALA A 288 -13.21 -16.98 -8.75
C ALA A 288 -12.09 -17.84 -8.12
N SER A 289 -11.58 -17.48 -6.95
CA SER A 289 -10.51 -18.23 -6.28
C SER A 289 -11.00 -19.59 -5.74
N ILE A 290 -12.30 -19.73 -5.45
CA ILE A 290 -12.89 -21.03 -5.02
C ILE A 290 -12.69 -22.12 -6.07
N LYS A 291 -12.93 -21.84 -7.37
CA LYS A 291 -12.67 -22.84 -8.42
C LYS A 291 -11.18 -23.21 -8.52
N ASN A 292 -10.29 -22.28 -8.17
CA ASN A 292 -8.85 -22.48 -8.27
C ASN A 292 -8.34 -23.48 -7.22
N LEU A 293 -9.11 -23.79 -6.17
CA LEU A 293 -8.78 -24.89 -5.24
C LEU A 293 -8.61 -26.23 -5.98
N ALA A 294 -9.41 -26.48 -7.03
CA ALA A 294 -9.25 -27.68 -7.85
C ALA A 294 -8.04 -27.60 -8.78
N VAL A 295 -7.74 -26.40 -9.32
CA VAL A 295 -6.56 -26.15 -10.16
C VAL A 295 -5.26 -26.38 -9.37
N HIS A 296 -5.23 -25.94 -8.10
CA HIS A 296 -4.15 -26.21 -7.16
C HIS A 296 -3.98 -27.70 -6.81
N GLY A 297 -4.95 -28.55 -7.16
CA GLY A 297 -4.98 -29.96 -6.74
C GLY A 297 -5.36 -30.15 -5.27
N TYR A 298 -5.79 -29.08 -4.58
CA TYR A 298 -6.27 -29.13 -3.20
C TYR A 298 -7.69 -29.70 -3.11
N ALA A 299 -8.50 -29.51 -4.15
CA ALA A 299 -9.85 -30.09 -4.28
C ALA A 299 -9.96 -31.00 -5.49
N LYS A 300 -10.78 -32.06 -5.41
CA LYS A 300 -10.97 -33.01 -6.52
C LYS A 300 -11.81 -32.44 -7.67
N ASP A 301 -12.73 -31.52 -7.35
CA ASP A 301 -13.68 -30.89 -8.28
C ASP A 301 -14.26 -29.62 -7.63
N THR A 302 -15.15 -28.92 -8.34
CA THR A 302 -15.76 -27.66 -7.87
C THR A 302 -16.73 -27.85 -6.69
N THR A 303 -17.28 -29.06 -6.50
CA THR A 303 -18.14 -29.38 -5.35
C THR A 303 -17.29 -29.53 -4.09
N ASP A 304 -16.19 -30.28 -4.17
CA ASP A 304 -15.21 -30.39 -3.08
C ASP A 304 -14.57 -29.04 -2.75
N ALA A 305 -14.28 -28.22 -3.77
CA ALA A 305 -13.79 -26.86 -3.58
C ALA A 305 -14.80 -25.98 -2.83
N THR A 306 -16.09 -26.11 -3.14
CA THR A 306 -17.17 -25.40 -2.42
C THR A 306 -17.21 -25.78 -0.95
N ILE A 307 -17.12 -27.08 -0.64
CA ILE A 307 -17.13 -27.59 0.73
C ILE A 307 -15.94 -27.01 1.51
N LYS A 308 -14.73 -27.12 0.94
CA LYS A 308 -13.48 -26.66 1.57
C LYS A 308 -13.45 -25.15 1.78
N ALA A 309 -13.88 -24.35 0.80
CA ALA A 309 -13.94 -22.90 0.96
C ALA A 309 -14.93 -22.48 2.06
N LEU A 310 -16.11 -23.10 2.10
CA LEU A 310 -17.11 -22.79 3.12
C LEU A 310 -16.62 -23.20 4.52
N GLN A 311 -16.02 -24.39 4.64
CA GLN A 311 -15.46 -24.89 5.91
C GLN A 311 -14.30 -24.01 6.40
N ALA A 312 -13.43 -23.57 5.49
CA ALA A 312 -12.38 -22.60 5.80
C ALA A 312 -12.91 -21.24 6.24
N GLY A 313 -14.19 -20.95 6.03
CA GLY A 313 -14.81 -19.72 6.47
C GLY A 313 -14.83 -18.62 5.42
N VAL A 314 -14.74 -18.94 4.13
CA VAL A 314 -15.04 -17.98 3.05
C VAL A 314 -16.55 -17.77 3.01
N ASP A 315 -17.01 -16.60 3.45
CA ASP A 315 -18.43 -16.29 3.64
C ASP A 315 -19.11 -15.88 2.31
N MET A 316 -18.37 -15.30 1.35
CA MET A 316 -18.90 -14.84 0.05
C MET A 316 -18.06 -15.34 -1.14
N ASP A 317 -18.72 -15.93 -2.13
CA ASP A 317 -18.16 -16.42 -3.39
C ASP A 317 -18.17 -15.31 -4.45
N MET A 318 -16.98 -14.86 -4.86
CA MET A 318 -16.79 -13.87 -5.91
C MET A 318 -16.69 -14.55 -7.28
N CYS A 319 -17.69 -14.35 -8.14
CA CYS A 319 -17.67 -14.67 -9.57
C CYS A 319 -17.40 -16.14 -9.95
N SER A 320 -17.36 -17.11 -9.01
CA SER A 320 -17.20 -18.53 -9.36
C SER A 320 -18.53 -19.25 -9.61
N TYR A 321 -19.64 -18.72 -9.06
CA TYR A 321 -20.99 -19.28 -9.10
C TYR A 321 -21.13 -20.64 -8.39
N HIS A 322 -20.13 -21.09 -7.65
CA HIS A 322 -20.11 -22.43 -7.08
C HIS A 322 -20.96 -22.54 -5.82
N TYR A 323 -21.05 -21.48 -5.01
CA TYR A 323 -21.97 -21.46 -3.87
C TYR A 323 -23.42 -21.57 -4.34
N LEU A 324 -23.82 -20.75 -5.32
CA LEU A 324 -25.15 -20.79 -5.92
C LEU A 324 -25.50 -22.16 -6.53
N LYS A 325 -24.54 -22.82 -7.20
CA LYS A 325 -24.76 -24.11 -7.89
C LYS A 325 -24.82 -25.29 -6.93
N ASN A 326 -24.00 -25.30 -5.87
CA ASN A 326 -23.71 -26.51 -5.12
C ASN A 326 -24.34 -26.56 -3.72
N LEU A 327 -24.40 -25.43 -2.99
CA LEU A 327 -24.68 -25.44 -1.54
C LEU A 327 -26.05 -26.05 -1.18
N LYS A 328 -27.09 -25.75 -1.94
CA LYS A 328 -28.44 -26.30 -1.70
C LYS A 328 -28.44 -27.82 -1.73
N ASN A 329 -27.76 -28.41 -2.72
CA ASN A 329 -27.66 -29.85 -2.86
C ASN A 329 -26.83 -30.47 -1.73
N LEU A 330 -25.75 -29.80 -1.33
CA LEU A 330 -24.90 -30.23 -0.22
C LEU A 330 -25.67 -30.24 1.12
N VAL A 331 -26.49 -29.23 1.40
CA VAL A 331 -27.36 -29.19 2.59
C VAL A 331 -28.44 -30.27 2.54
N ASN A 332 -29.16 -30.39 1.42
CA ASN A 332 -30.24 -31.38 1.27
C ASN A 332 -29.77 -32.82 1.45
N ASN A 333 -28.53 -33.13 1.03
CA ASN A 333 -27.90 -34.43 1.21
C ASN A 333 -27.15 -34.58 2.55
N ARG A 334 -27.21 -33.58 3.43
CA ARG A 334 -26.55 -33.57 4.75
C ARG A 334 -25.02 -33.72 4.67
N ILE A 335 -24.41 -33.22 3.59
CA ILE A 335 -22.96 -33.18 3.42
C ILE A 335 -22.37 -31.99 4.20
N ILE A 336 -23.11 -30.87 4.27
CA ILE A 336 -22.77 -29.69 5.08
C ILE A 336 -23.94 -29.31 5.99
N ASN A 337 -23.63 -28.68 7.13
CA ASN A 337 -24.64 -28.13 8.04
C ASN A 337 -25.10 -26.75 7.54
N GLU A 338 -26.41 -26.49 7.55
CA GLU A 338 -26.99 -25.18 7.20
C GLU A 338 -26.50 -24.06 8.15
N GLU A 339 -26.11 -24.40 9.37
CA GLU A 339 -25.54 -23.45 10.33
C GLU A 339 -24.29 -22.71 9.80
N LEU A 340 -23.48 -23.36 8.95
CA LEU A 340 -22.34 -22.70 8.30
C LEU A 340 -22.80 -21.57 7.37
N ILE A 341 -23.90 -21.80 6.64
CA ILE A 341 -24.53 -20.81 5.77
C ILE A 341 -25.13 -19.68 6.63
N ASP A 342 -25.83 -20.02 7.71
CA ASP A 342 -26.43 -19.03 8.61
C ASP A 342 -25.39 -18.09 9.21
N ASN A 343 -24.24 -18.62 9.63
CA ASN A 343 -23.15 -17.81 10.17
C ASN A 343 -22.51 -16.90 9.12
N ALA A 344 -22.31 -17.38 7.90
CA ALA A 344 -21.80 -16.56 6.79
C ALA A 344 -22.78 -15.43 6.41
N VAL A 345 -24.07 -15.77 6.25
CA VAL A 345 -25.11 -14.81 5.90
C VAL A 345 -25.30 -13.78 7.01
N ARG A 346 -25.21 -14.18 8.28
CA ARG A 346 -25.26 -13.25 9.42
C ARG A 346 -24.23 -12.14 9.29
N ARG A 347 -22.96 -12.49 9.04
CA ARG A 347 -21.87 -11.51 8.87
C ARG A 347 -22.12 -10.57 7.69
N ILE A 348 -22.58 -11.10 6.56
CA ILE A 348 -22.92 -10.31 5.37
C ILE A 348 -24.07 -9.33 5.67
N LEU A 349 -25.13 -9.79 6.35
CA LEU A 349 -26.25 -8.93 6.72
C LEU A 349 -25.85 -7.88 7.77
N GLN A 350 -25.02 -8.24 8.75
CA GLN A 350 -24.47 -7.30 9.73
C GLN A 350 -23.73 -6.15 9.02
N THR A 351 -22.85 -6.45 8.05
CA THR A 351 -22.17 -5.41 7.27
C THR A 351 -23.15 -4.51 6.50
N LYS A 352 -24.21 -5.08 5.90
CA LYS A 352 -25.25 -4.28 5.21
C LYS A 352 -26.02 -3.35 6.14
N PHE A 353 -26.34 -3.80 7.36
CA PHE A 353 -26.94 -2.95 8.39
C PHE A 353 -25.98 -1.88 8.90
N GLN A 354 -24.70 -2.21 9.12
CA GLN A 354 -23.68 -1.24 9.54
C GLN A 354 -23.45 -0.15 8.49
N LEU A 355 -23.57 -0.48 7.19
CA LEU A 355 -23.55 0.48 6.09
C LEU A 355 -24.85 1.30 5.97
N GLY A 356 -25.89 1.00 6.75
CA GLY A 356 -27.18 1.68 6.70
C GLY A 356 -27.92 1.49 5.38
N LEU A 357 -27.67 0.40 4.66
CA LEU A 357 -28.25 0.17 3.32
C LEU A 357 -29.74 -0.15 3.36
N PHE A 358 -30.26 -0.64 4.49
CA PHE A 358 -31.71 -0.89 4.63
C PHE A 358 -32.49 0.42 4.78
N GLU A 359 -31.86 1.45 5.33
CA GLU A 359 -32.43 2.80 5.48
C GLU A 359 -32.14 3.67 4.25
N ASN A 360 -30.93 3.60 3.69
CA ASN A 360 -30.46 4.43 2.58
C ASN A 360 -29.76 3.57 1.50
N PRO A 361 -30.51 2.78 0.71
CA PRO A 361 -29.91 1.84 -0.25
C PRO A 361 -29.26 2.54 -1.45
N TYR A 362 -29.70 3.74 -1.80
CA TYR A 362 -29.32 4.45 -3.03
C TYR A 362 -28.20 5.48 -2.80
N ALA A 363 -27.40 5.74 -3.84
CA ALA A 363 -26.47 6.87 -3.83
C ALA A 363 -27.17 8.23 -3.88
N THR A 364 -26.52 9.20 -3.25
CA THR A 364 -26.89 10.61 -3.25
C THR A 364 -25.86 11.39 -4.08
N GLU A 365 -26.32 12.19 -5.06
CA GLU A 365 -25.48 12.99 -5.98
C GLU A 365 -24.82 14.22 -5.31
N GLU A 366 -24.55 14.16 -4.01
CA GLU A 366 -24.13 15.32 -3.22
C GLU A 366 -22.61 15.58 -3.28
N ASN A 367 -21.81 14.56 -3.58
CA ASN A 367 -20.35 14.70 -3.66
C ASN A 367 -19.91 15.03 -5.09
N LYS A 368 -19.12 16.11 -5.21
CA LYS A 368 -18.55 16.54 -6.48
C LYS A 368 -17.29 15.75 -6.80
N LEU A 369 -17.28 15.03 -7.92
CA LEU A 369 -16.06 14.44 -8.50
C LEU A 369 -15.06 15.52 -8.88
N LEU A 370 -13.76 15.27 -8.71
CA LEU A 370 -12.68 16.20 -9.09
C LEU A 370 -12.85 17.59 -8.45
N SER A 371 -13.19 17.63 -7.16
CA SER A 371 -13.24 18.88 -6.41
C SER A 371 -11.87 19.57 -6.37
N GLU A 372 -11.83 20.90 -6.19
CA GLU A 372 -10.56 21.64 -6.08
C GLU A 372 -9.70 21.09 -4.93
N GLN A 373 -10.31 20.84 -3.78
CA GLN A 373 -9.64 20.19 -2.65
C GLN A 373 -9.06 18.82 -3.02
N ALA A 374 -9.81 18.00 -3.79
CA ALA A 374 -9.31 16.70 -4.20
C ALA A 374 -8.08 16.80 -5.11
N LEU A 375 -8.06 17.77 -6.02
CA LEU A 375 -6.92 18.02 -6.91
C LEU A 375 -5.73 18.62 -6.14
N ASP A 376 -5.95 19.48 -5.14
CA ASP A 376 -4.89 19.99 -4.28
C ASP A 376 -4.23 18.87 -3.47
N ILE A 377 -5.03 18.00 -2.85
CA ILE A 377 -4.52 16.82 -2.13
C ILE A 377 -3.80 15.85 -3.08
N ALA A 378 -4.29 15.67 -4.31
CA ALA A 378 -3.62 14.83 -5.30
C ALA A 378 -2.24 15.40 -5.69
N LYS A 379 -2.13 16.72 -5.81
CA LYS A 379 -0.86 17.39 -6.07
C LYS A 379 0.08 17.26 -4.86
N ASP A 380 -0.41 17.47 -3.65
CA ASP A 380 0.38 17.32 -2.41
C ASP A 380 0.91 15.89 -2.25
N ALA A 381 0.10 14.89 -2.63
CA ALA A 381 0.53 13.49 -2.65
C ALA A 381 1.69 13.25 -3.61
N VAL A 382 1.70 13.84 -4.81
CA VAL A 382 2.83 13.76 -5.76
C VAL A 382 4.10 14.39 -5.18
N ILE A 383 3.96 15.56 -4.54
CA ILE A 383 5.09 16.29 -3.92
C ILE A 383 5.72 15.47 -2.79
N GLN A 384 4.89 14.85 -1.95
CA GLN A 384 5.36 14.08 -0.81
C GLN A 384 5.78 12.64 -1.16
N SER A 385 5.31 12.07 -2.26
CA SER A 385 5.66 10.70 -2.69
C SER A 385 6.94 10.63 -3.52
N THR A 386 7.25 11.69 -4.27
CA THR A 386 8.40 11.71 -5.19
C THR A 386 9.71 11.69 -4.39
N VAL A 387 10.58 10.74 -4.72
CA VAL A 387 11.86 10.53 -4.02
C VAL A 387 13.01 11.05 -4.87
N LEU A 388 13.81 11.98 -4.33
CA LEU A 388 15.05 12.42 -4.98
C LEU A 388 16.15 11.40 -4.69
N LEU A 389 16.56 10.63 -5.70
CA LEU A 389 17.61 9.61 -5.55
C LEU A 389 19.02 10.15 -5.80
N GLN A 390 19.14 11.16 -6.67
CA GLN A 390 20.42 11.78 -7.00
C GLN A 390 20.22 13.25 -7.37
N ASN A 391 21.17 14.10 -6.96
CA ASN A 391 21.24 15.50 -7.40
C ASN A 391 22.69 16.00 -7.46
N LYS A 392 23.41 15.64 -8.52
CA LYS A 392 24.79 16.08 -8.78
C LYS A 392 24.82 17.57 -9.09
N ASN A 393 25.88 18.24 -8.63
CA ASN A 393 26.15 19.67 -8.89
C ASN A 393 25.00 20.61 -8.48
N LYS A 394 24.06 20.16 -7.64
CA LYS A 394 22.84 20.89 -7.29
C LYS A 394 22.06 21.32 -8.54
N THR A 395 21.94 20.43 -9.53
CA THR A 395 21.17 20.67 -10.76
C THR A 395 19.71 21.00 -10.47
N LEU A 396 19.10 20.31 -9.50
CA LEU A 396 17.80 20.67 -8.96
C LEU A 396 17.94 21.47 -7.64
N PRO A 397 17.02 22.42 -7.37
CA PRO A 397 15.94 22.87 -8.24
C PRO A 397 16.42 23.74 -9.41
N LEU A 398 15.69 23.74 -10.51
CA LEU A 398 15.95 24.57 -11.68
C LEU A 398 15.61 26.04 -11.42
N SER A 399 16.36 26.93 -12.06
CA SER A 399 16.05 28.37 -12.04
C SER A 399 14.77 28.67 -12.82
N LYS A 400 13.89 29.51 -12.25
CA LYS A 400 12.69 30.03 -12.92
C LYS A 400 13.03 30.90 -14.14
N ASP A 401 14.25 31.45 -14.19
CA ASP A 401 14.74 32.30 -15.29
C ASP A 401 15.26 31.52 -16.49
N ILE A 402 15.26 30.18 -16.42
CA ILE A 402 15.68 29.31 -17.51
C ILE A 402 14.98 29.67 -18.82
N LYS A 403 15.74 29.69 -19.93
CA LYS A 403 15.24 30.21 -21.20
C LYS A 403 14.66 29.13 -22.08
N LYS A 404 15.32 27.96 -22.13
CA LYS A 404 14.88 26.83 -22.95
C LYS A 404 14.99 25.52 -22.18
N VAL A 405 13.90 24.77 -22.13
CA VAL A 405 13.81 23.47 -21.48
C VAL A 405 13.44 22.42 -22.52
N ALA A 406 14.23 21.36 -22.63
CA ALA A 406 13.84 20.20 -23.40
C ALA A 406 12.98 19.29 -22.53
N VAL A 407 11.82 18.89 -23.05
CA VAL A 407 10.92 17.92 -22.41
C VAL A 407 10.87 16.72 -23.33
N ILE A 408 11.43 15.60 -22.88
CA ILE A 408 11.66 14.43 -23.74
C ILE A 408 11.22 13.16 -23.02
N GLY A 409 10.63 12.23 -23.78
CA GLY A 409 10.36 10.87 -23.31
C GLY A 409 8.91 10.45 -23.54
N PRO A 410 8.65 9.13 -23.57
CA PRO A 410 7.33 8.58 -23.88
C PRO A 410 6.28 8.92 -22.82
N LEU A 411 6.68 9.29 -21.61
CA LEU A 411 5.76 9.62 -20.50
C LEU A 411 5.63 11.13 -20.25
N ALA A 412 6.28 11.97 -21.06
CA ALA A 412 6.23 13.42 -20.90
C ALA A 412 4.85 14.03 -21.18
N ASP A 413 4.06 13.38 -22.05
CA ASP A 413 2.71 13.81 -22.43
C ASP A 413 1.76 12.62 -22.61
N ALA A 414 1.78 11.70 -21.65
CA ALA A 414 0.98 10.48 -21.65
C ALA A 414 -0.05 10.52 -20.52
N PRO A 415 -1.23 11.13 -20.71
CA PRO A 415 -2.17 11.41 -19.63
C PRO A 415 -2.71 10.14 -18.95
N TYR A 416 -3.04 9.10 -19.72
CA TYR A 416 -3.49 7.82 -19.17
C TYR A 416 -2.40 7.12 -18.35
N GLU A 417 -1.16 7.11 -18.86
CA GLU A 417 -0.07 6.37 -18.23
C GLU A 417 0.37 6.94 -16.87
N GLN A 418 0.13 8.23 -16.64
CA GLN A 418 0.34 8.83 -15.31
C GLN A 418 -0.55 8.26 -14.23
N LEU A 419 -1.75 7.78 -14.59
CA LEU A 419 -2.72 7.27 -13.63
C LEU A 419 -2.23 5.97 -12.97
N GLY A 420 -1.35 5.22 -13.64
CA GLY A 420 -0.84 3.93 -13.14
C GLY A 420 -1.84 2.79 -13.27
N THR A 421 -1.49 1.65 -12.70
CA THR A 421 -2.34 0.44 -12.73
C THR A 421 -3.53 0.54 -11.77
N TRP A 422 -4.51 -0.35 -11.89
CA TRP A 422 -5.72 -0.39 -11.04
C TRP A 422 -6.59 0.88 -11.09
N VAL A 423 -6.77 1.44 -12.27
CA VAL A 423 -7.58 2.65 -12.50
C VAL A 423 -8.79 2.32 -13.37
N PHE A 424 -9.89 1.92 -12.74
CA PHE A 424 -11.14 1.59 -13.43
C PHE A 424 -12.00 2.83 -13.75
N ASP A 425 -11.88 3.87 -12.92
CA ASP A 425 -12.77 5.03 -12.92
C ASP A 425 -12.05 6.34 -13.25
N GLY A 426 -10.71 6.34 -13.29
CA GLY A 426 -9.91 7.46 -13.73
C GLY A 426 -10.04 7.67 -15.24
N LYS A 427 -9.87 8.92 -15.67
CA LYS A 427 -9.95 9.26 -17.09
C LYS A 427 -8.79 10.16 -17.50
N GLU A 428 -8.24 9.90 -18.69
CA GLU A 428 -7.07 10.58 -19.20
C GLU A 428 -7.28 12.09 -19.37
N GLU A 429 -8.50 12.53 -19.72
CA GLU A 429 -8.82 13.95 -19.90
C GLU A 429 -8.72 14.78 -18.62
N ASN A 430 -8.72 14.12 -17.44
CA ASN A 430 -8.56 14.80 -16.16
C ASN A 430 -7.09 14.91 -15.73
N SER A 431 -6.19 14.17 -16.38
CA SER A 431 -4.78 14.10 -15.99
C SER A 431 -3.98 15.28 -16.53
N ILE A 432 -3.22 15.93 -15.65
CA ILE A 432 -2.33 17.04 -16.03
C ILE A 432 -0.93 16.49 -16.27
N THR A 433 -0.50 16.43 -17.54
CA THR A 433 0.81 15.88 -17.95
C THR A 433 1.98 16.78 -17.56
N PRO A 434 3.21 16.24 -17.44
CA PRO A 434 4.39 17.06 -17.21
C PRO A 434 4.57 18.11 -18.30
N LEU A 435 4.34 17.76 -19.57
CA LEU A 435 4.40 18.72 -20.67
C LEU A 435 3.37 19.83 -20.51
N THR A 436 2.12 19.49 -20.18
CA THR A 436 1.04 20.46 -19.98
C THR A 436 1.37 21.43 -18.85
N ALA A 437 1.72 20.92 -17.68
CA ALA A 437 2.08 21.74 -16.52
C ALA A 437 3.32 22.61 -16.78
N LEU A 438 4.34 22.09 -17.46
CA LEU A 438 5.55 22.84 -17.80
C LEU A 438 5.27 23.96 -18.81
N LYS A 439 4.37 23.72 -19.79
CA LYS A 439 3.94 24.77 -20.73
C LYS A 439 3.15 25.87 -20.03
N GLU A 440 2.28 25.52 -19.07
CA GLU A 440 1.54 26.50 -18.27
C GLU A 440 2.48 27.33 -17.38
N PHE A 441 3.42 26.66 -16.70
CA PHE A 441 4.34 27.31 -15.76
C PHE A 441 5.40 28.17 -16.45
N LEU A 442 6.03 27.66 -17.51
CA LEU A 442 7.11 28.37 -18.21
C LEU A 442 6.63 29.20 -19.40
N GLY A 443 5.49 28.87 -19.99
CA GLY A 443 5.07 29.38 -21.28
C GLY A 443 5.64 28.56 -22.44
N GLU A 444 4.79 28.24 -23.41
CA GLU A 444 5.08 27.31 -24.51
C GLU A 444 6.34 27.65 -25.31
N LYS A 445 6.66 28.94 -25.49
CA LYS A 445 7.85 29.38 -26.25
C LYS A 445 9.18 28.94 -25.62
N ARG A 446 9.20 28.57 -24.34
CA ARG A 446 10.40 28.08 -23.63
C ARG A 446 10.57 26.57 -23.71
N ILE A 447 9.56 25.84 -24.19
CA ILE A 447 9.56 24.38 -24.22
C ILE A 447 9.98 23.89 -25.61
N ASN A 448 10.98 23.00 -25.64
CA ASN A 448 11.31 22.20 -26.81
C ASN A 448 10.90 20.75 -26.51
N TYR A 449 9.77 20.33 -27.06
CA TYR A 449 9.22 18.98 -26.82
C TYR A 449 9.61 18.01 -27.93
N ALA A 450 9.91 16.77 -27.54
CA ALA A 450 10.00 15.63 -28.45
C ALA A 450 9.70 14.34 -27.69
N THR A 451 8.80 13.49 -28.19
CA THR A 451 8.49 12.21 -27.54
C THR A 451 9.72 11.30 -27.47
N GLY A 452 10.54 11.29 -28.54
CA GLY A 452 11.77 10.49 -28.64
C GLY A 452 11.51 9.00 -28.92
N LEU A 453 10.59 8.40 -28.16
CA LEU A 453 10.05 7.05 -28.30
C LEU A 453 8.52 7.16 -28.28
N GLU A 454 7.83 6.38 -29.11
CA GLU A 454 6.35 6.42 -29.19
C GLU A 454 5.69 5.96 -27.88
N ILE A 455 6.20 4.85 -27.31
CA ILE A 455 5.80 4.30 -26.01
C ILE A 455 7.04 3.81 -25.25
N SER A 456 6.87 3.44 -23.97
CA SER A 456 7.97 3.02 -23.10
C SER A 456 8.74 1.80 -23.63
N ARG A 457 8.06 0.91 -24.39
CA ARG A 457 8.62 -0.33 -24.95
C ARG A 457 9.14 -0.22 -26.38
N THR A 458 9.13 0.97 -27.00
CA THR A 458 9.57 1.15 -28.39
C THR A 458 11.04 0.70 -28.58
N LYS A 459 11.30 -0.14 -29.60
CA LYS A 459 12.62 -0.69 -29.96
C LYS A 459 13.12 -0.24 -31.34
N ASN A 460 12.90 1.03 -31.66
CA ASN A 460 13.48 1.69 -32.83
C ASN A 460 13.98 3.09 -32.44
N LYS A 461 14.70 3.77 -33.35
CA LYS A 461 15.33 5.07 -33.07
C LYS A 461 14.70 6.22 -33.86
N ASP A 462 13.47 6.05 -34.35
CA ASP A 462 12.87 6.96 -35.32
C ASP A 462 12.72 8.39 -34.76
N GLY A 463 12.36 8.52 -33.47
CA GLY A 463 12.24 9.82 -32.78
C GLY A 463 13.54 10.38 -32.16
N PHE A 464 14.68 9.68 -32.26
CA PHE A 464 15.92 10.09 -31.59
C PHE A 464 16.46 11.41 -32.14
N ALA A 465 16.37 11.61 -33.46
CA ALA A 465 16.90 12.81 -34.10
C ALA A 465 16.19 14.08 -33.57
N ASP A 466 14.87 14.01 -33.38
CA ASP A 466 14.07 15.12 -32.85
C ASP A 466 14.33 15.35 -31.36
N ALA A 467 14.46 14.29 -30.56
CA ALA A 467 14.86 14.39 -29.15
C ALA A 467 16.24 15.05 -28.97
N ILE A 468 17.24 14.62 -29.74
CA ILE A 468 18.59 15.20 -29.72
C ILE A 468 18.54 16.68 -30.17
N LYS A 469 17.72 17.01 -31.16
CA LYS A 469 17.54 18.40 -31.61
C LYS A 469 16.88 19.26 -30.51
N ALA A 470 15.85 18.77 -29.84
CA ALA A 470 15.19 19.46 -28.72
C ALA A 470 16.19 19.72 -27.58
N ALA A 471 16.99 18.72 -27.21
CA ALA A 471 18.02 18.84 -26.18
C ALA A 471 19.15 19.83 -26.55
N LYS A 472 19.65 19.80 -27.79
CA LYS A 472 20.68 20.76 -28.27
C LYS A 472 20.21 22.21 -28.18
N ASN A 473 18.92 22.46 -28.44
CA ASN A 473 18.30 23.78 -28.42
C ASN A 473 17.83 24.23 -27.03
N SER A 474 18.25 23.52 -25.97
CA SER A 474 17.82 23.77 -24.59
C SER A 474 18.99 23.97 -23.63
N ASP A 475 18.71 24.62 -22.50
CA ASP A 475 19.65 24.86 -21.41
C ASP A 475 19.71 23.66 -20.47
N VAL A 476 18.58 22.96 -20.29
CA VAL A 476 18.42 21.73 -19.49
C VAL A 476 17.56 20.72 -20.25
N VAL A 477 17.74 19.43 -19.95
CA VAL A 477 16.90 18.34 -20.44
C VAL A 477 16.15 17.68 -19.30
N LEU A 478 14.83 17.57 -19.45
CA LEU A 478 13.95 16.79 -18.60
C LEU A 478 13.54 15.52 -19.35
N LEU A 479 13.94 14.37 -18.82
CA LEU A 479 13.63 13.05 -19.36
C LEU A 479 12.51 12.41 -18.52
N PHE A 480 11.36 12.14 -19.12
CA PHE A 480 10.24 11.43 -18.49
C PHE A 480 10.17 10.00 -19.04
N MET A 481 10.73 9.07 -18.27
CA MET A 481 10.97 7.67 -18.64
C MET A 481 10.31 6.75 -17.62
N GLY A 482 10.15 5.48 -17.93
CA GLY A 482 9.59 4.49 -17.01
C GLY A 482 8.73 3.47 -17.72
N ASP A 483 7.57 3.19 -17.13
CA ASP A 483 6.65 2.15 -17.57
C ASP A 483 5.28 2.73 -17.93
N GLU A 484 4.68 2.19 -18.99
CA GLU A 484 3.23 2.29 -19.19
C GLU A 484 2.50 1.65 -17.99
N SER A 485 1.35 2.20 -17.60
CA SER A 485 0.48 1.75 -16.51
C SER A 485 0.27 0.24 -16.49
N ILE A 486 -0.01 -0.34 -17.67
CA ILE A 486 -0.27 -1.77 -17.88
C ILE A 486 0.92 -2.70 -17.61
N LEU A 487 2.15 -2.17 -17.47
CA LEU A 487 3.33 -2.99 -17.18
C LEU A 487 3.49 -3.32 -15.70
N THR A 488 2.54 -2.88 -14.88
CA THR A 488 2.48 -3.13 -13.44
C THR A 488 1.06 -3.54 -13.02
N GLY A 489 0.91 -4.00 -11.79
CA GLY A 489 -0.33 -4.58 -11.28
C GLY A 489 -0.42 -6.08 -11.56
N GLU A 490 -1.65 -6.59 -11.47
CA GLU A 490 -1.93 -8.03 -11.52
C GLU A 490 -1.45 -8.69 -12.82
N ALA A 491 -0.82 -9.85 -12.70
CA ALA A 491 -0.22 -10.67 -13.77
C ALA A 491 0.93 -10.02 -14.57
N HIS A 492 1.28 -8.76 -14.32
CA HIS A 492 2.31 -8.02 -15.08
C HIS A 492 3.67 -8.05 -14.38
N CYS A 493 4.19 -9.26 -14.16
CA CYS A 493 5.49 -9.48 -13.49
C CYS A 493 6.66 -9.41 -14.47
N ARG A 494 7.81 -8.93 -14.01
CA ARG A 494 9.00 -8.73 -14.86
C ARG A 494 10.22 -9.43 -14.31
N ALA A 495 10.90 -10.17 -15.17
CA ALA A 495 12.19 -10.78 -14.84
C ALA A 495 13.37 -9.80 -14.98
N GLU A 496 13.26 -8.81 -15.85
CA GLU A 496 14.23 -7.73 -16.06
C GLU A 496 13.62 -6.41 -15.58
N LEU A 497 14.33 -5.74 -14.67
CA LEU A 497 13.86 -4.55 -13.95
C LEU A 497 14.56 -3.27 -14.40
N THR A 498 15.15 -3.24 -15.60
CA THR A 498 15.66 -2.02 -16.24
C THR A 498 14.52 -1.26 -16.94
N LEU A 499 14.75 -0.03 -17.39
CA LEU A 499 13.82 0.69 -18.26
C LEU A 499 13.59 -0.10 -19.56
N PRO A 500 12.32 -0.37 -19.96
CA PRO A 500 12.02 -1.14 -21.15
C PRO A 500 12.35 -0.37 -22.45
N GLY A 501 12.32 -1.10 -23.57
CA GLY A 501 12.51 -0.51 -24.90
C GLY A 501 13.91 0.07 -25.08
N TYR A 502 14.01 1.13 -25.89
CA TYR A 502 15.26 1.86 -26.13
C TYR A 502 15.39 3.14 -25.28
N GLN A 503 14.76 3.17 -24.10
CA GLN A 503 14.83 4.31 -23.18
C GLN A 503 16.25 4.55 -22.69
N ASN A 504 17.00 3.50 -22.33
CA ASN A 504 18.41 3.64 -21.94
C ASN A 504 19.28 4.18 -23.08
N GLU A 505 19.07 3.70 -24.31
CA GLU A 505 19.79 4.16 -25.49
C GLU A 505 19.50 5.64 -25.77
N LEU A 506 18.26 6.09 -25.56
CA LEU A 506 17.92 7.51 -25.68
C LEU A 506 18.62 8.33 -24.59
N ILE A 507 18.61 7.87 -23.33
CA ILE A 507 19.35 8.52 -22.22
C ILE A 507 20.83 8.64 -22.57
N GLN A 508 21.45 7.57 -23.12
CA GLN A 508 22.85 7.57 -23.55
C GLN A 508 23.13 8.62 -24.63
N GLU A 509 22.29 8.72 -25.66
CA GLU A 509 22.48 9.73 -26.72
C GLU A 509 22.31 11.17 -26.21
N ILE A 510 21.38 11.40 -25.29
CA ILE A 510 21.20 12.71 -24.65
C ILE A 510 22.39 13.05 -23.74
N SER A 511 22.87 12.09 -22.95
CA SER A 511 24.00 12.27 -22.02
C SER A 511 25.27 12.73 -22.74
N LYS A 512 25.53 12.23 -23.96
CA LYS A 512 26.67 12.65 -24.81
C LYS A 512 26.70 14.14 -25.14
N LEU A 513 25.57 14.85 -25.01
CA LEU A 513 25.49 16.29 -25.27
C LEU A 513 26.09 17.14 -24.14
N GLY A 514 26.33 16.57 -22.95
CA GLY A 514 26.89 17.27 -21.80
C GLY A 514 25.97 18.37 -21.26
N LYS A 515 24.66 18.27 -21.52
CA LYS A 515 23.65 19.19 -21.00
C LYS A 515 23.21 18.74 -19.60
N PRO A 516 22.92 19.67 -18.67
CA PRO A 516 22.27 19.34 -17.41
C PRO A 516 21.02 18.50 -17.68
N THR A 517 20.98 17.28 -17.15
CA THR A 517 19.94 16.29 -17.47
C THR A 517 19.29 15.78 -16.19
N VAL A 518 17.97 15.91 -16.11
CA VAL A 518 17.13 15.41 -15.02
C VAL A 518 16.30 14.25 -15.55
N LEU A 519 16.39 13.10 -14.89
CA LEU A 519 15.57 11.93 -15.16
C LEU A 519 14.43 11.86 -14.15
N VAL A 520 13.20 11.83 -14.62
CA VAL A 520 12.00 11.52 -13.84
C VAL A 520 11.56 10.13 -14.26
N ILE A 521 11.61 9.18 -13.32
CA ILE A 521 11.15 7.80 -13.54
C ILE A 521 9.71 7.67 -13.06
N MET A 522 8.82 7.24 -13.95
CA MET A 522 7.40 7.01 -13.67
C MET A 522 7.03 5.53 -13.83
N THR A 523 6.73 4.85 -12.74
CA THR A 523 6.44 3.40 -12.71
C THR A 523 5.71 3.00 -11.43
N GLY A 524 5.07 1.84 -11.43
CA GLY A 524 4.45 1.23 -10.24
C GLY A 524 5.36 0.26 -9.49
N VAL A 525 6.57 -0.03 -9.98
CA VAL A 525 7.50 -0.99 -9.36
C VAL A 525 8.88 -0.36 -9.12
N ILE A 526 9.82 -1.10 -8.54
CA ILE A 526 11.21 -0.68 -8.38
C ILE A 526 11.97 -1.16 -9.61
N LEU A 527 12.69 -0.24 -10.23
CA LEU A 527 13.57 -0.51 -11.37
C LEU A 527 15.04 -0.41 -10.93
N MET A 528 15.91 -1.17 -11.58
CA MET A 528 17.36 -1.08 -11.41
C MET A 528 17.85 0.23 -11.99
N VAL A 529 18.12 1.22 -11.13
CA VAL A 529 18.49 2.58 -11.56
C VAL A 529 19.99 2.82 -11.66
N GLU A 530 20.82 1.94 -11.09
CA GLU A 530 22.29 2.06 -11.12
C GLU A 530 22.86 2.31 -12.53
N PRO A 531 22.38 1.66 -13.61
CA PRO A 531 22.87 1.91 -14.98
C PRO A 531 22.71 3.36 -15.46
N TYR A 532 21.78 4.13 -14.89
CA TYR A 532 21.45 5.49 -15.33
C TYR A 532 22.13 6.58 -14.51
N LEU A 533 22.56 6.29 -13.29
CA LEU A 533 23.07 7.28 -12.33
C LEU A 533 24.24 8.10 -12.88
N ASN A 534 25.12 7.47 -13.67
CA ASN A 534 26.28 8.14 -14.29
C ASN A 534 25.96 8.89 -15.59
N GLN A 535 24.75 8.75 -16.12
CA GLN A 535 24.34 9.34 -17.39
C GLN A 535 23.55 10.64 -17.19
N VAL A 536 23.04 10.89 -15.98
CA VAL A 536 22.18 12.03 -15.64
C VAL A 536 22.70 12.76 -14.40
N ASP A 537 22.34 14.03 -14.26
CA ASP A 537 22.75 14.86 -13.13
C ASP A 537 21.81 14.70 -11.94
N ALA A 538 20.50 14.63 -12.18
CA ALA A 538 19.50 14.40 -11.14
C ALA A 538 18.53 13.28 -11.52
N LEU A 539 18.02 12.57 -10.51
CA LEU A 539 17.03 11.50 -10.67
C LEU A 539 15.93 11.65 -9.62
N LEU A 540 14.71 11.94 -10.09
CA LEU A 540 13.48 11.90 -9.31
C LEU A 540 12.74 10.59 -9.61
N TYR A 541 12.43 9.83 -8.55
CA TYR A 541 11.59 8.65 -8.63
C TYR A 541 10.15 9.07 -8.32
N GLY A 542 9.35 9.27 -9.36
CA GLY A 542 8.03 9.88 -9.28
C GLY A 542 6.87 8.89 -9.12
N TRP A 543 7.16 7.59 -9.23
CA TRP A 543 6.14 6.53 -9.31
C TRP A 543 5.14 6.79 -10.46
N HIS A 544 4.01 6.10 -10.51
CA HIS A 544 2.86 6.59 -11.27
C HIS A 544 2.12 7.62 -10.41
N PRO A 545 2.09 8.91 -10.81
CA PRO A 545 1.74 10.01 -9.91
C PRO A 545 0.24 10.32 -9.81
N GLY A 546 -0.61 9.70 -10.63
CA GLY A 546 -2.04 9.99 -10.66
C GLY A 546 -2.39 11.25 -11.46
N THR A 547 -3.55 11.85 -11.14
CA THR A 547 -4.18 12.94 -11.88
C THR A 547 -3.33 14.22 -11.94
N MET A 548 -2.59 14.52 -10.87
CA MET A 548 -1.89 15.80 -10.71
C MET A 548 -0.36 15.70 -10.85
N GLY A 549 0.12 14.65 -11.52
CA GLY A 549 1.55 14.36 -11.69
C GLY A 549 2.36 15.53 -12.24
N GLY A 550 1.94 16.09 -13.38
CA GLY A 550 2.64 17.23 -13.99
C GLY A 550 2.74 18.44 -13.07
N ALA A 551 1.65 18.79 -12.39
CA ALA A 551 1.62 19.93 -11.46
C ALA A 551 2.56 19.71 -10.26
N GLY A 552 2.54 18.52 -9.66
CA GLY A 552 3.46 18.17 -8.57
C GLY A 552 4.93 18.19 -9.01
N TYR A 553 5.23 17.67 -10.21
CA TYR A 553 6.60 17.72 -10.74
C TYR A 553 7.09 19.13 -11.00
N VAL A 554 6.24 20.06 -11.46
CA VAL A 554 6.63 21.48 -11.61
C VAL A 554 7.08 22.06 -10.26
N ASP A 555 6.32 21.80 -9.20
CA ASP A 555 6.65 22.33 -7.87
C ASP A 555 8.01 21.83 -7.37
N LEU A 556 8.30 20.54 -7.61
CA LEU A 556 9.57 19.94 -7.26
C LEU A 556 10.70 20.45 -8.17
N LEU A 557 10.54 20.38 -9.49
CA LEU A 557 11.59 20.73 -10.46
C LEU A 557 12.07 22.17 -10.31
N PHE A 558 11.20 23.10 -9.91
CA PHE A 558 11.53 24.53 -9.75
C PHE A 558 11.67 24.99 -8.30
N GLY A 559 11.68 24.05 -7.34
CA GLY A 559 11.92 24.34 -5.93
C GLY A 559 10.85 25.23 -5.29
N ILE A 560 9.60 25.13 -5.77
CA ILE A 560 8.44 25.63 -5.04
C ILE A 560 8.29 24.81 -3.76
N GLU A 561 8.45 23.50 -3.88
CA GLU A 561 8.60 22.57 -2.78
C GLU A 561 9.90 21.77 -2.91
N SER A 562 10.42 21.32 -1.78
CA SER A 562 11.55 20.38 -1.74
C SER A 562 11.03 18.94 -1.76
N PRO A 563 11.66 18.02 -2.52
CA PRO A 563 11.42 16.60 -2.39
C PRO A 563 11.57 16.16 -0.93
N SER A 564 10.63 15.32 -0.48
CA SER A 564 10.53 14.82 0.89
C SER A 564 10.10 13.36 0.98
N GLY A 565 9.84 12.71 -0.17
CA GLY A 565 9.54 11.28 -0.21
C GLY A 565 10.72 10.43 0.23
N LYS A 566 10.41 9.30 0.86
CA LYS A 566 11.37 8.31 1.36
C LYS A 566 11.03 6.94 0.79
N LEU A 567 12.03 6.13 0.44
CA LEU A 567 11.82 4.83 -0.15
C LEU A 567 11.11 3.88 0.84
N PRO A 568 9.91 3.37 0.52
CA PRO A 568 9.20 2.40 1.37
C PRO A 568 9.74 0.96 1.21
N MET A 569 10.74 0.78 0.34
CA MET A 569 11.38 -0.50 0.06
C MET A 569 12.82 -0.29 -0.40
N THR A 570 13.69 -1.24 -0.08
CA THR A 570 15.11 -1.24 -0.41
C THR A 570 15.31 -1.40 -1.92
N PHE A 571 16.20 -0.61 -2.51
CA PHE A 571 16.53 -0.69 -3.94
C PHE A 571 17.72 -1.63 -4.16
N PRO A 572 17.54 -2.79 -4.80
CA PRO A 572 18.64 -3.64 -5.22
C PRO A 572 19.50 -2.95 -6.30
N ARG A 573 20.76 -3.40 -6.41
CA ARG A 573 21.69 -3.04 -7.50
C ARG A 573 21.41 -3.84 -8.77
N THR A 574 21.01 -5.09 -8.60
CA THR A 574 20.66 -6.03 -9.67
C THR A 574 19.60 -7.01 -9.19
N GLU A 575 18.88 -7.62 -10.12
CA GLU A 575 17.91 -8.69 -9.90
C GLU A 575 18.50 -9.88 -9.11
N GLY A 576 19.81 -10.11 -9.22
CA GLY A 576 20.51 -11.18 -8.49
C GLY A 576 20.57 -11.00 -6.97
N GLN A 577 20.32 -9.77 -6.46
CA GLN A 577 20.24 -9.49 -5.02
C GLN A 577 18.84 -9.76 -4.44
N ILE A 578 17.83 -10.06 -5.26
CA ILE A 578 16.45 -10.20 -4.78
C ILE A 578 16.23 -11.56 -4.10
N PRO A 579 15.68 -11.61 -2.87
CA PRO A 579 15.25 -10.47 -2.05
C PRO A 579 16.41 -9.83 -1.25
N ILE A 580 16.41 -8.50 -1.18
CA ILE A 580 17.22 -7.69 -0.26
C ILE A 580 16.31 -6.67 0.44
N TYR A 581 16.42 -6.53 1.75
CA TYR A 581 15.54 -5.71 2.58
C TYR A 581 16.24 -5.32 3.89
N TYR A 582 15.85 -4.20 4.51
CA TYR A 582 16.62 -3.60 5.62
C TYR A 582 16.49 -4.37 6.94
N ASN A 583 15.31 -4.93 7.23
CA ASN A 583 15.03 -5.68 8.46
C ASN A 583 15.41 -7.16 8.33
N HIS A 584 16.60 -7.42 7.76
CA HIS A 584 17.17 -8.75 7.63
C HIS A 584 17.83 -9.21 8.94
N ASN A 585 18.07 -10.52 9.04
CA ASN A 585 18.83 -11.10 10.15
C ASN A 585 20.34 -10.89 9.95
N ASN A 586 21.08 -10.80 11.06
CA ASN A 586 22.53 -10.53 11.03
C ASN A 586 23.38 -11.64 10.39
N THR A 587 22.85 -12.87 10.33
CA THR A 587 23.59 -14.11 10.02
C THR A 587 24.71 -14.43 11.02
N GLY A 588 25.37 -15.58 10.86
CA GLY A 588 26.57 -15.94 11.63
C GLY A 588 27.87 -15.34 11.10
N HIS A 589 27.86 -14.76 9.90
CA HIS A 589 29.03 -14.18 9.23
C HIS A 589 28.66 -12.90 8.46
N PRO A 590 28.26 -11.82 9.16
CA PRO A 590 27.93 -10.55 8.50
C PRO A 590 29.15 -10.03 7.74
N ALA A 591 28.92 -9.45 6.56
CA ALA A 591 29.97 -8.82 5.77
C ALA A 591 30.24 -7.38 6.22
N THR A 592 31.48 -6.94 6.04
CA THR A 592 31.93 -5.54 6.14
C THR A 592 32.74 -5.18 4.91
N ASP A 593 33.07 -3.90 4.73
CA ASP A 593 33.95 -3.45 3.65
C ASP A 593 35.34 -4.10 3.74
N GLU A 594 35.83 -4.40 4.94
CA GLU A 594 37.11 -5.09 5.14
C GLU A 594 37.04 -6.60 4.83
N SER A 595 35.89 -7.24 5.05
CA SER A 595 35.72 -8.69 4.84
C SER A 595 35.27 -9.05 3.42
N TRP A 596 34.73 -8.09 2.68
CA TRP A 596 34.26 -8.29 1.31
C TRP A 596 35.42 -8.52 0.35
N VAL A 597 35.40 -9.66 -0.36
CA VAL A 597 36.35 -9.95 -1.45
C VAL A 597 35.68 -9.68 -2.78
N ARG A 598 36.25 -8.75 -3.56
CA ARG A 598 35.74 -8.40 -4.89
C ARG A 598 36.22 -9.40 -5.92
N MET A 599 35.32 -9.80 -6.82
CA MET A 599 35.58 -10.79 -7.86
C MET A 599 36.86 -10.52 -8.66
N TYR A 600 37.09 -9.27 -9.05
CA TYR A 600 38.23 -8.87 -9.89
C TYR A 600 39.55 -8.68 -9.12
N ASP A 601 39.50 -8.68 -7.79
CA ASP A 601 40.70 -8.64 -6.94
C ASP A 601 41.24 -10.06 -6.67
N ILE A 602 40.53 -11.10 -7.12
CA ILE A 602 40.90 -12.51 -6.95
C ILE A 602 41.95 -12.89 -8.02
N PRO A 603 43.16 -13.34 -7.64
CA PRO A 603 44.17 -13.76 -8.60
C PRO A 603 43.74 -14.98 -9.42
N VAL A 604 44.11 -15.02 -10.70
CA VAL A 604 43.97 -16.22 -11.54
C VAL A 604 44.81 -17.34 -10.93
N GLN A 605 44.24 -18.55 -10.81
CA GLN A 605 44.85 -19.69 -10.10
C GLN A 605 45.05 -19.46 -8.60
N ALA A 606 44.28 -18.55 -7.97
CA ALA A 606 44.20 -18.50 -6.51
C ALA A 606 43.90 -19.90 -5.93
N TRP A 607 44.62 -20.29 -4.88
CA TRP A 607 44.38 -21.56 -4.20
C TRP A 607 42.94 -21.61 -3.69
N GLN A 608 42.25 -22.74 -3.90
CA GLN A 608 40.85 -22.93 -3.50
C GLN A 608 40.70 -22.73 -1.98
N THR A 609 40.15 -21.58 -1.60
CA THR A 609 39.75 -21.22 -0.24
C THR A 609 38.39 -20.55 -0.28
N SER A 610 37.68 -20.57 0.84
CA SER A 610 36.49 -19.74 0.98
C SER A 610 36.95 -18.27 1.13
N LEU A 611 36.88 -17.53 0.02
CA LEU A 611 37.27 -16.13 -0.03
C LEU A 611 36.25 -15.27 0.73
N GLY A 612 36.75 -14.47 1.67
CA GLY A 612 35.93 -13.46 2.33
C GLY A 612 34.86 -13.97 3.29
N ASN A 613 34.72 -15.29 3.56
CA ASN A 613 33.96 -15.98 4.63
C ASN A 613 32.80 -15.22 5.33
N THR A 614 32.04 -14.44 4.57
CA THR A 614 31.00 -13.53 5.05
C THR A 614 29.91 -13.44 4.00
N ASN A 615 28.73 -13.00 4.41
CA ASN A 615 27.53 -12.99 3.57
C ASN A 615 27.56 -11.83 2.57
N HIS A 616 28.17 -12.03 1.40
CA HIS A 616 28.25 -11.06 0.31
C HIS A 616 28.28 -11.73 -1.08
N TYR A 617 27.99 -10.96 -2.12
CA TYR A 617 28.24 -11.32 -3.52
C TYR A 617 29.63 -10.82 -3.95
N LEU A 618 30.34 -11.59 -4.80
CA LEU A 618 31.69 -11.22 -5.26
C LEU A 618 31.68 -10.00 -6.18
N ASP A 619 30.62 -9.84 -6.96
CA ASP A 619 30.45 -8.84 -8.03
C ASP A 619 29.62 -7.62 -7.60
N TYR A 620 28.68 -7.79 -6.65
CA TYR A 620 27.78 -6.73 -6.20
C TYR A 620 27.84 -6.42 -4.69
N GLY A 621 28.69 -7.10 -3.91
CA GLY A 621 28.87 -6.83 -2.49
C GLY A 621 27.70 -7.27 -1.62
N PHE A 622 27.47 -6.57 -0.51
CA PHE A 622 26.45 -6.92 0.49
C PHE A 622 25.43 -5.79 0.75
N GLU A 623 25.68 -4.59 0.24
CA GLU A 623 24.82 -3.42 0.43
C GLU A 623 23.84 -3.24 -0.75
N PRO A 624 22.62 -2.74 -0.48
CA PRO A 624 21.72 -2.29 -1.53
C PRO A 624 22.27 -1.05 -2.26
N LEU A 625 21.59 -0.64 -3.33
CA LEU A 625 21.88 0.62 -4.00
C LEU A 625 21.39 1.80 -3.15
N PHE A 626 20.13 1.74 -2.70
CA PHE A 626 19.54 2.67 -1.75
C PHE A 626 18.80 1.89 -0.67
N GLU A 627 19.01 2.24 0.58
CA GLU A 627 18.37 1.59 1.72
C GLU A 627 16.90 2.00 1.90
N PHE A 628 16.15 1.20 2.66
CA PHE A 628 14.82 1.59 3.15
C PHE A 628 14.87 2.96 3.86
N GLY A 629 13.87 3.78 3.57
CA GLY A 629 13.73 5.13 4.11
C GLY A 629 14.64 6.16 3.47
N PHE A 630 15.46 5.82 2.46
CA PHE A 630 16.32 6.78 1.78
C PHE A 630 15.53 7.82 0.96
N GLY A 631 16.03 9.04 0.86
CA GLY A 631 15.48 10.08 0.00
C GLY A 631 16.14 11.42 0.27
N LEU A 632 16.73 12.03 -0.76
CA LEU A 632 17.39 13.32 -0.66
C LEU A 632 16.38 14.48 -0.60
N SER A 633 16.87 15.63 -0.18
CA SER A 633 16.17 16.90 -0.16
C SER A 633 17.02 17.97 -0.86
N TYR A 634 16.46 19.14 -1.15
CA TYR A 634 17.25 20.31 -1.57
C TYR A 634 18.06 20.92 -0.43
N THR A 635 17.82 20.47 0.80
CA THR A 635 18.61 20.78 1.98
C THR A 635 19.27 19.55 2.59
N GLU A 636 20.15 19.77 3.56
CA GLU A 636 20.73 18.73 4.41
C GLU A 636 20.13 18.84 5.81
N PHE A 637 19.72 17.70 6.37
CA PHE A 637 19.22 17.62 7.75
C PHE A 637 20.26 16.94 8.64
N LYS A 638 20.45 17.49 9.84
CA LYS A 638 21.33 16.91 10.84
C LYS A 638 20.55 16.46 12.05
N TYR A 639 20.77 15.21 12.44
CA TYR A 639 20.20 14.59 13.64
C TYR A 639 21.25 14.56 14.75
N THR A 640 20.90 15.03 15.95
CA THR A 640 21.80 15.10 17.11
C THR A 640 21.08 14.82 18.43
N ASP A 641 21.85 14.65 19.49
CA ASP A 641 21.38 14.67 20.88
C ASP A 641 20.23 13.70 21.17
N ILE A 642 20.42 12.42 20.82
CA ILE A 642 19.49 11.36 21.23
C ILE A 642 19.50 11.21 22.75
N LYS A 643 18.31 11.25 23.36
CA LYS A 643 18.11 11.06 24.79
C LYS A 643 16.98 10.09 25.05
N LEU A 644 17.17 9.28 26.09
CA LEU A 644 16.18 8.35 26.59
C LEU A 644 15.68 8.84 27.95
N SER A 645 14.37 8.84 28.15
CA SER A 645 13.76 9.16 29.45
C SER A 645 14.24 8.25 30.59
N LYS A 646 14.67 7.02 30.27
CA LYS A 646 15.27 6.04 31.18
C LYS A 646 16.20 5.10 30.41
N LYS A 647 17.24 4.59 31.09
CA LYS A 647 18.14 3.55 30.56
C LYS A 647 17.66 2.13 30.85
N VAL A 648 16.74 1.99 31.80
CA VAL A 648 16.11 0.72 32.16
C VAL A 648 14.61 0.96 32.18
N MET A 649 13.87 0.20 31.39
CA MET A 649 12.41 0.26 31.26
C MET A 649 11.82 -1.00 31.88
N SER A 650 10.77 -0.89 32.70
CA SER A 650 10.01 -2.06 33.15
C SER A 650 8.86 -2.42 32.21
N MET A 651 8.32 -3.63 32.31
CA MET A 651 7.12 -4.06 31.56
C MET A 651 5.84 -3.23 31.79
N ASN A 652 5.83 -2.28 32.74
CA ASN A 652 4.69 -1.38 32.99
C ASN A 652 4.99 0.09 32.62
N ASP A 653 6.20 0.37 32.15
CA ASP A 653 6.65 1.71 31.80
C ASP A 653 6.41 2.06 30.33
N SER A 654 6.54 3.34 29.99
CA SER A 654 6.87 3.78 28.64
C SER A 654 8.30 4.29 28.57
N LEU A 655 8.86 4.31 27.36
CA LEU A 655 10.14 4.91 27.03
C LEU A 655 9.92 6.05 26.04
N VAL A 656 10.19 7.28 26.48
CA VAL A 656 10.29 8.44 25.59
C VAL A 656 11.72 8.54 25.05
N VAL A 657 11.84 8.63 23.73
CA VAL A 657 13.07 8.82 22.96
C VAL A 657 13.00 10.19 22.30
N THR A 658 13.96 11.07 22.54
CA THR A 658 14.01 12.40 21.92
C THR A 658 15.28 12.57 21.09
N ALA A 659 15.22 13.35 20.01
CA ALA A 659 16.37 13.76 19.21
C ALA A 659 16.16 15.16 18.61
N HIS A 660 17.23 15.88 18.30
CA HIS A 660 17.17 17.18 17.62
C HIS A 660 17.40 17.02 16.12
N ILE A 661 16.59 17.71 15.33
CA ILE A 661 16.68 17.77 13.86
C ILE A 661 16.87 19.21 13.45
N LYS A 662 17.93 19.48 12.68
CA LYS A 662 18.24 20.81 12.17
C LYS A 662 18.33 20.83 10.66
N ASN A 663 17.70 21.83 10.04
CA ASN A 663 17.88 22.15 8.64
C ASN A 663 19.17 22.98 8.46
N LEU A 664 20.18 22.42 7.79
CA LEU A 664 21.48 23.06 7.61
C LEU A 664 21.60 23.91 6.34
N GLY A 665 20.67 23.77 5.40
CA GLY A 665 20.74 24.43 4.10
C GLY A 665 19.84 25.66 3.98
N GLY A 666 19.64 26.09 2.74
CA GLY A 666 18.97 27.36 2.38
C GLY A 666 17.51 27.23 1.94
N PHE A 667 16.93 26.02 1.97
CA PHE A 667 15.56 25.76 1.50
C PHE A 667 14.64 25.41 2.68
N LEU A 668 13.40 25.89 2.64
CA LEU A 668 12.31 25.30 3.42
C LEU A 668 12.11 23.88 2.92
N ALA A 669 12.16 22.91 3.82
CA ALA A 669 12.04 21.50 3.47
C ALA A 669 11.43 20.69 4.61
N GLU A 670 10.94 19.52 4.26
CA GLU A 670 10.41 18.53 5.17
C GLU A 670 11.28 17.28 5.12
N ASP A 671 11.53 16.68 6.29
CA ASP A 671 12.18 15.39 6.43
C ASP A 671 11.29 14.42 7.20
N VAL A 672 11.59 13.11 7.10
CA VAL A 672 10.91 12.06 7.85
C VAL A 672 11.88 11.48 8.87
N ALA A 673 11.70 11.87 10.13
CA ALA A 673 12.42 11.31 11.25
C ALA A 673 11.93 9.89 11.51
N GLN A 674 12.82 8.91 11.49
CA GLN A 674 12.53 7.49 11.60
C GLN A 674 13.24 6.92 12.82
N LEU A 675 12.51 6.17 13.65
CA LEU A 675 13.02 5.48 14.83
C LEU A 675 13.08 3.98 14.58
N TYR A 676 14.26 3.41 14.78
CA TYR A 676 14.52 1.98 14.63
C TYR A 676 14.96 1.37 15.95
N ILE A 677 14.65 0.09 16.15
CA ILE A 677 15.17 -0.69 17.27
C ILE A 677 15.89 -1.94 16.79
N ARG A 678 16.75 -2.49 17.65
CA ARG A 678 17.28 -3.85 17.55
C ARG A 678 17.23 -4.48 18.93
N ASP A 679 16.57 -5.62 19.01
CA ASP A 679 16.73 -6.56 20.11
C ASP A 679 18.03 -7.34 19.90
N LEU A 680 18.98 -7.21 20.84
CA LEU A 680 20.31 -7.79 20.67
C LEU A 680 20.31 -9.31 20.84
N VAL A 681 19.44 -9.85 21.69
CA VAL A 681 19.38 -11.26 22.05
C VAL A 681 17.94 -11.68 22.27
N GLY A 682 17.43 -12.53 21.39
CA GLY A 682 16.11 -13.15 21.55
C GLY A 682 16.16 -14.67 21.50
N SER A 683 15.07 -15.33 21.90
CA SER A 683 14.89 -16.79 21.77
C SER A 683 14.94 -17.28 20.31
N ILE A 684 14.71 -16.37 19.37
CA ILE A 684 14.95 -16.55 17.94
C ILE A 684 15.83 -15.40 17.43
N VAL A 685 16.44 -15.58 16.26
CA VAL A 685 17.22 -14.51 15.63
C VAL A 685 16.31 -13.31 15.36
N ARG A 686 16.75 -12.13 15.81
CA ARG A 686 16.04 -10.86 15.64
C ARG A 686 16.65 -10.04 14.48
N PRO A 687 15.85 -9.24 13.77
CA PRO A 687 16.35 -8.37 12.70
C PRO A 687 17.42 -7.39 13.18
N VAL A 688 18.31 -6.98 12.28
CA VAL A 688 19.36 -5.99 12.60
C VAL A 688 18.79 -4.61 12.91
N LYS A 689 17.61 -4.27 12.36
CA LYS A 689 16.81 -3.09 12.66
C LYS A 689 15.34 -3.35 12.34
N GLU A 690 14.44 -2.77 13.12
CA GLU A 690 12.99 -2.72 12.85
C GLU A 690 12.48 -1.30 13.06
N LEU A 691 11.76 -0.74 12.09
CA LEU A 691 11.08 0.54 12.22
C LEU A 691 9.99 0.42 13.28
N LYS A 692 9.93 1.39 14.18
CA LYS A 692 8.89 1.44 15.22
C LYS A 692 8.11 2.73 15.24
N ARG A 693 8.68 3.86 14.80
CA ARG A 693 7.97 5.13 14.69
C ARG A 693 8.56 5.98 13.57
N PHE A 694 7.77 6.91 13.06
CA PHE A 694 8.26 7.99 12.22
C PHE A 694 7.46 9.27 12.46
N LYS A 695 8.03 10.44 12.13
CA LYS A 695 7.39 11.76 12.19
C LYS A 695 7.88 12.63 11.05
N ARG A 696 6.97 13.28 10.32
CA ARG A 696 7.31 14.32 9.34
C ARG A 696 7.60 15.65 10.03
N VAL A 697 8.67 16.33 9.63
CA VAL A 697 9.11 17.58 10.26
C VAL A 697 9.50 18.60 9.21
N ARG A 698 8.68 19.64 9.07
CA ARG A 698 8.97 20.81 8.23
C ARG A 698 9.79 21.86 8.98
N LEU A 699 10.90 22.28 8.38
CA LEU A 699 11.88 23.20 8.98
C LEU A 699 12.29 24.29 7.99
N ASN A 700 12.26 25.54 8.45
CA ASN A 700 12.88 26.67 7.76
C ASN A 700 14.41 26.53 7.73
N PRO A 701 15.12 27.22 6.82
CA PRO A 701 16.58 27.30 6.83
C PRO A 701 17.15 27.67 8.20
N GLY A 702 18.04 26.82 8.74
CA GLY A 702 18.68 27.02 10.04
C GLY A 702 17.82 26.67 11.26
N GLU A 703 16.53 26.35 11.08
CA GLU A 703 15.63 25.96 12.17
C GLU A 703 16.01 24.59 12.73
N GLU A 704 15.85 24.43 14.05
CA GLU A 704 16.06 23.19 14.79
C GLU A 704 14.81 22.88 15.61
N LYS A 705 14.39 21.62 15.62
CA LYS A 705 13.27 21.11 16.45
C LYS A 705 13.69 19.84 17.17
N GLU A 706 13.16 19.66 18.37
CA GLU A 706 13.16 18.37 19.05
C GLU A 706 12.00 17.51 18.52
N VAL A 707 12.28 16.25 18.23
CA VAL A 707 11.28 15.21 18.00
C VAL A 707 11.31 14.22 19.14
N ASP A 708 10.13 13.81 19.58
CA ASP A 708 9.95 12.77 20.59
C ASP A 708 9.24 11.54 19.99
N PHE A 709 9.50 10.37 20.55
CA PHE A 709 8.82 9.13 20.21
C PHE A 709 8.51 8.38 21.49
N VAL A 710 7.31 7.79 21.58
CA VAL A 710 6.91 7.00 22.73
C VAL A 710 6.83 5.53 22.34
N LEU A 711 7.59 4.71 23.05
CA LEU A 711 7.58 3.25 22.97
C LEU A 711 6.96 2.66 24.25
N TYR A 712 6.21 1.58 24.05
CA TYR A 712 5.56 0.77 25.07
C TYR A 712 6.10 -0.66 25.00
N PRO A 713 5.92 -1.49 26.04
CA PRO A 713 6.43 -2.87 26.07
C PRO A 713 6.01 -3.68 24.84
N LYS A 714 4.78 -3.46 24.35
CA LYS A 714 4.24 -4.14 23.17
C LYS A 714 5.00 -3.83 21.86
N ASP A 715 5.74 -2.72 21.79
CA ASP A 715 6.58 -2.42 20.63
C ASP A 715 7.79 -3.38 20.51
N PHE A 716 8.14 -4.07 21.59
CA PHE A 716 9.21 -5.07 21.66
C PHE A 716 8.70 -6.52 21.56
N GLU A 717 7.39 -6.70 21.40
CA GLU A 717 6.76 -8.02 21.29
C GLU A 717 7.07 -8.66 19.93
N PHE A 718 7.43 -9.94 19.94
CA PHE A 718 7.59 -10.76 18.74
C PHE A 718 7.04 -12.18 18.94
N HIS A 719 6.70 -12.85 17.85
CA HIS A 719 6.24 -14.24 17.87
C HIS A 719 7.43 -15.20 17.74
N ASN A 720 7.65 -16.08 18.72
CA ASN A 720 8.79 -17.01 18.70
C ASN A 720 8.54 -18.30 17.88
N GLY A 721 7.39 -18.38 17.21
CA GLY A 721 6.93 -19.56 16.45
C GLY A 721 5.93 -20.42 17.23
N LYS A 722 5.65 -20.08 18.49
CA LYS A 722 4.63 -20.72 19.33
C LYS A 722 3.69 -19.71 19.98
N GLU A 723 4.25 -18.62 20.48
CA GLU A 723 3.49 -17.59 21.18
C GLU A 723 4.12 -16.20 21.00
N TRP A 724 3.34 -15.17 21.31
CA TRP A 724 3.81 -13.80 21.40
C TRP A 724 4.54 -13.60 22.73
N VAL A 725 5.78 -13.12 22.66
CA VAL A 725 6.64 -12.90 23.82
C VAL A 725 7.23 -11.50 23.82
N ILE A 726 7.50 -10.99 25.02
CA ILE A 726 8.34 -9.83 25.27
C ILE A 726 9.46 -10.31 26.18
N GLU A 727 10.69 -10.25 25.69
CA GLU A 727 11.85 -10.77 26.42
C GLU A 727 12.63 -9.62 27.09
N PRO A 728 12.98 -9.74 28.38
CA PRO A 728 13.94 -8.84 29.00
C PRO A 728 15.30 -8.93 28.29
N GLY A 729 15.95 -7.79 28.07
CA GLY A 729 17.18 -7.77 27.29
C GLY A 729 17.70 -6.38 27.00
N GLU A 730 18.84 -6.34 26.32
CA GLU A 730 19.48 -5.12 25.84
C GLU A 730 18.99 -4.78 24.43
N PHE A 731 18.72 -3.50 24.22
CA PHE A 731 18.21 -2.97 22.96
C PHE A 731 19.02 -1.77 22.51
N ASN A 732 19.24 -1.70 21.21
CA ASN A 732 19.74 -0.49 20.56
C ASN A 732 18.57 0.26 19.91
N ILE A 733 18.58 1.58 20.04
CA ILE A 733 17.62 2.49 19.40
C ILE A 733 18.39 3.46 18.51
N TRP A 734 17.91 3.66 17.28
CA TRP A 734 18.43 4.68 16.38
C TRP A 734 17.35 5.69 16.01
N VAL A 735 17.76 6.94 15.79
CA VAL A 735 16.94 7.96 15.13
C VAL A 735 17.70 8.54 13.96
N GLY A 736 17.07 8.66 12.81
CA GLY A 736 17.67 9.28 11.61
C GLY A 736 16.64 9.46 10.50
N ASN A 737 17.12 9.61 9.27
CA ASN A 737 16.26 9.86 8.11
C ASN A 737 16.23 8.71 7.09
N SER A 738 16.83 7.57 7.42
CA SER A 738 16.74 6.29 6.69
C SER A 738 17.15 5.14 7.63
N SER A 739 17.03 3.90 7.17
CA SER A 739 17.51 2.72 7.91
C SER A 739 19.02 2.72 8.16
N LYS A 740 19.81 3.57 7.48
CA LYS A 740 21.23 3.83 7.79
C LYS A 740 21.48 4.78 8.95
N ALA A 741 20.44 5.14 9.71
CA ALA A 741 20.57 5.94 10.93
C ALA A 741 21.71 5.46 11.85
N THR A 742 22.57 6.39 12.28
CA THR A 742 23.76 6.12 13.12
C THR A 742 23.66 6.74 14.51
N LEU A 743 22.81 7.75 14.71
CA LEU A 743 22.57 8.35 16.02
C LEU A 743 21.84 7.34 16.91
N MET A 744 22.55 6.80 17.91
CA MET A 744 22.17 5.61 18.64
C MET A 744 22.20 5.81 20.16
N ALA A 745 21.27 5.15 20.87
CA ALA A 745 21.27 5.00 22.32
C ALA A 745 20.90 3.55 22.70
N GLU A 746 21.36 3.14 23.88
CA GLU A 746 21.13 1.79 24.42
C GLU A 746 20.21 1.86 25.64
N PHE A 747 19.33 0.86 25.80
CA PHE A 747 18.54 0.66 27.02
C PHE A 747 18.29 -0.83 27.30
N GLU A 748 17.88 -1.13 28.53
CA GLU A 748 17.55 -2.47 28.99
C GLU A 748 16.05 -2.56 29.34
N LEU A 749 15.36 -3.62 28.90
CA LEU A 749 13.99 -3.95 29.29
C LEU A 749 14.00 -4.99 30.43
N LYS A 750 13.24 -4.75 31.50
CA LYS A 750 13.15 -5.61 32.71
C LYS A 750 11.73 -6.02 33.10
#